data_AF-A0AAV6CWQ5-F1
#
_entry.id   AF-A0AAV6CWQ5-F1
#
_cell.length_a   1.000
_cell.length_b   1.000
_cell.length_c   1.000
_cell.angle_alpha   90.00
_cell.angle_beta   90.00
_cell.angle_gamma   90.00
#
_symmetry.space_group_name_H-M   'P 1'
#
loop_
_entity.id
_entity.type
_entity.pdbx_description
1 polymer ?
#
loop_
_entity_poly.entity_id
_entity_poly.type
_entity_poly.pdbx_seq_one_letter_code
_entity_poly.pdbx_strand_id
1 'polypeptide(L)'
;MSEPGESGPGPTGMNRRAFFKIVATSGAAVAAAGCGKEAEELLGQAPTKLIPYVVPPDGIVPGVAAYFSTVCRECPSGCGLVAKNRDGRVIKLEGNPDHPVNAGALCIRGQAQLQGLYHPDRFRGAQSGGKAAAWDDVEKQAGDRIATLVKGRQGRRIALVSGLETGSLGRLMDEWTRALGARPRIAYEPLGYEALRAANRATFGRDAIPHYAIEEAGYLLSFGADFLETWINPVAYAGAFARMHALGRGRAGTFVHVEPRQSMTAANADEWLRNAPGTEGVLALAMLQVILEEGRHAKEADAGALRAAVKGVDVAKAAEISGVPAETIKRIAHDFAQAKGALAIGGGVAMTGSQATDTLIAVNLLNSAVGAVGKTIRFGADAALGKTGSYADMAKLTQAMAAGEIDVLVLADVNPVYNMPAKSGFGEALAKVGLVVSLASHPTETTAKATVVLPALHSLESWGDYAARDGVIGLMQPTMGPVTMDGKPVDGKSTGDILLLLGRRALGTEEGKGSLKWGSFEEYVREQWQGLARQHGGGKTFADFWEESLRRGGVWGAPATAAMGKANIGRLTGGPAKLEGDGTHALLLYPSARFYDGRSADKPWLQEAPDVMTQVAWDGWVEVPVETADKLGLGRGDMVKLTSPHGSIELPAWPSKTLHPGAVAVAMGLGHDFPGAFANGGRIRTNTEHDVFLNGGASPLRLLPAAPEAASGGLPHLAVKVSLARTGARRPLAIPQATFDDENREIAEIVGLAAAREMELRGKSPEGASLPSMYPPVKYPDYRWGMAVDVDACTGCQACVVACSAENNVPVVGKAQVAYGRAQQWIRLERWEKGQGGKTNVFLPMFCQHCAVAPCEPVCPVYAAYHTAEGLNAQVYNRCVGTRYCGNNCPYHVRRFNWFNYTWTAPLDQQLNPDVTVRQLGVMEKCTMCIQRIEKGKNDAREAGRAVKDGDIQTACQQTCPTQAISFGNLKEGATRVAKLSVSPRSYHVLQELGTRPAVTYLAKVVRGETGGHGTEKGHKA
;
A
#
# COMPACT_ATOMS: atom_id res chain seq x y z
N MET A 1 42.31 71.98 -22.67
CA MET A 1 41.75 73.25 -22.15
C MET A 1 40.26 73.00 -21.97
N SER A 2 39.62 73.05 -20.82
CA SER A 2 39.94 73.54 -19.47
C SER A 2 38.82 73.04 -18.53
N GLU A 3 39.16 72.58 -17.32
CA GLU A 3 38.27 72.59 -16.14
C GLU A 3 38.28 74.00 -15.50
N PRO A 4 37.55 74.31 -14.40
CA PRO A 4 36.19 73.95 -13.95
C PRO A 4 35.42 75.22 -13.46
N GLY A 5 34.21 75.05 -12.92
CA GLY A 5 33.51 76.07 -12.13
C GLY A 5 32.50 75.48 -11.13
N GLU A 6 32.87 75.45 -9.85
CA GLU A 6 31.95 75.48 -8.69
C GLU A 6 31.36 76.91 -8.57
N SER A 7 30.23 77.25 -7.94
CA SER A 7 29.62 76.81 -6.68
C SER A 7 28.22 77.45 -6.51
N GLY A 8 27.30 76.82 -5.78
CA GLY A 8 26.15 77.51 -5.15
C GLY A 8 24.95 76.61 -4.78
N PRO A 9 24.45 76.58 -3.52
CA PRO A 9 23.68 75.44 -2.97
C PRO A 9 22.15 75.64 -2.97
N GLY A 10 21.40 74.53 -3.14
CA GLY A 10 19.94 74.46 -3.06
C GLY A 10 19.48 73.09 -2.48
N PRO A 11 18.27 72.99 -1.93
CA PRO A 11 18.04 72.42 -0.60
C PRO A 11 17.97 70.89 -0.54
N THR A 12 18.37 70.40 0.64
CA THR A 12 18.35 69.03 1.17
C THR A 12 17.31 68.10 0.55
N GLY A 13 17.81 67.10 -0.19
CA GLY A 13 17.03 66.00 -0.74
C GLY A 13 16.43 65.10 0.35
N MET A 14 15.16 64.76 0.16
CA MET A 14 14.43 63.77 0.95
C MET A 14 15.11 62.40 0.80
N ASN A 15 15.62 61.83 1.90
CA ASN A 15 16.23 60.50 1.90
C ASN A 15 15.20 59.44 1.48
N ARG A 16 15.58 58.47 0.64
CA ARG A 16 14.80 57.27 0.25
C ARG A 16 14.05 56.63 1.42
N ARG A 17 14.66 56.58 2.61
CA ARG A 17 14.08 56.05 3.84
C ARG A 17 12.95 56.93 4.41
N ALA A 18 13.04 58.25 4.24
CA ALA A 18 11.98 59.19 4.59
C ALA A 18 10.82 59.13 3.58
N PHE A 19 11.12 58.95 2.28
CA PHE A 19 10.11 58.70 1.25
C PHE A 19 9.33 57.40 1.53
N PHE A 20 10.01 56.28 1.82
CA PHE A 20 9.33 55.02 2.16
C PHE A 20 8.58 55.11 3.49
N LYS A 21 9.04 55.88 4.47
CA LYS A 21 8.27 56.15 5.69
C LYS A 21 6.99 56.91 5.37
N ILE A 22 7.05 58.01 4.62
CA ILE A 22 5.88 58.82 4.25
C ILE A 22 4.90 58.01 3.39
N VAL A 23 5.36 57.21 2.43
CA VAL A 23 4.50 56.32 1.63
C VAL A 23 3.85 55.25 2.52
N ALA A 24 4.58 54.70 3.49
CA ALA A 24 4.04 53.72 4.44
C ALA A 24 3.02 54.33 5.42
N THR A 25 3.23 55.56 5.92
CA THR A 25 2.26 56.23 6.81
C THR A 25 1.09 56.89 6.09
N SER A 26 1.26 57.36 4.85
CA SER A 26 0.23 58.12 4.12
C SER A 26 -0.60 57.28 3.16
N GLY A 27 0.00 56.21 2.60
CA GLY A 27 -0.68 55.35 1.61
C GLY A 27 -1.44 54.17 2.22
N ALA A 28 -1.02 53.67 3.38
CA ALA A 28 -1.61 52.47 3.97
C ALA A 28 -2.96 52.73 4.68
N ALA A 29 -3.16 53.91 5.28
CA ALA A 29 -4.37 54.19 6.05
C ALA A 29 -5.61 54.50 5.18
N VAL A 30 -5.42 55.12 4.01
CA VAL A 30 -6.54 55.55 3.15
C VAL A 30 -6.91 54.51 2.09
N ALA A 31 -5.97 53.67 1.64
CA ALA A 31 -6.26 52.60 0.68
C ALA A 31 -6.82 51.31 1.32
N ALA A 32 -6.49 51.03 2.59
CA ALA A 32 -6.89 49.77 3.24
C ALA A 32 -8.36 49.72 3.70
N ALA A 33 -9.00 50.86 3.96
CA ALA A 33 -10.38 50.89 4.46
C ALA A 33 -11.45 50.85 3.35
N GLY A 34 -11.15 51.38 2.16
CA GLY A 34 -12.11 51.45 1.05
C GLY A 34 -12.17 50.16 0.21
N CYS A 35 -11.02 49.60 -0.17
CA CYS A 35 -11.00 48.44 -1.07
C CYS A 35 -11.35 47.11 -0.39
N GLY A 36 -11.26 47.01 0.94
CA GLY A 36 -11.56 45.77 1.66
C GLY A 36 -13.06 45.45 1.70
N LYS A 37 -13.90 46.44 2.03
CA LYS A 37 -15.35 46.26 2.11
C LYS A 37 -16.01 46.14 0.75
N GLU A 38 -15.61 46.96 -0.23
CA GLU A 38 -16.15 46.88 -1.59
C GLU A 38 -15.73 45.59 -2.30
N ALA A 39 -14.50 45.08 -2.08
CA ALA A 39 -14.09 43.77 -2.59
C ALA A 39 -14.78 42.60 -1.87
N GLU A 40 -15.07 42.72 -0.57
CA GLU A 40 -15.83 41.74 0.20
C GLU A 40 -17.31 41.69 -0.25
N GLU A 41 -17.90 42.84 -0.59
CA GLU A 41 -19.24 42.96 -1.20
C GLU A 41 -19.29 42.50 -2.66
N LEU A 42 -18.26 42.76 -3.49
CA LEU A 42 -18.21 42.36 -4.90
C LEU A 42 -17.83 40.89 -5.11
N LEU A 43 -16.94 40.32 -4.27
CA LEU A 43 -16.37 38.98 -4.45
C LEU A 43 -16.90 37.96 -3.43
N GLY A 44 -17.63 38.39 -2.40
CA GLY A 44 -18.16 37.52 -1.34
C GLY A 44 -17.08 36.78 -0.54
N GLN A 45 -15.84 37.30 -0.53
CA GLN A 45 -14.68 36.67 0.12
C GLN A 45 -14.01 37.66 1.07
N ALA A 46 -13.84 37.24 2.33
CA ALA A 46 -13.07 37.99 3.30
C ALA A 46 -11.63 38.19 2.79
N PRO A 47 -10.98 39.35 3.07
CA PRO A 47 -9.62 39.60 2.64
C PRO A 47 -8.66 38.50 3.14
N THR A 48 -7.84 37.97 2.22
CA THR A 48 -6.85 36.94 2.56
C THR A 48 -5.85 37.53 3.55
N LYS A 49 -5.77 36.96 4.75
CA LYS A 49 -4.80 37.37 5.78
C LYS A 49 -3.49 36.60 5.59
N LEU A 50 -2.38 37.33 5.49
CA LEU A 50 -1.04 36.74 5.59
C LEU A 50 -0.59 36.84 7.05
N ILE A 51 -0.46 35.70 7.71
CA ILE A 51 -0.11 35.62 9.14
C ILE A 51 1.31 35.07 9.25
N PRO A 52 2.32 35.89 9.59
CA PRO A 52 3.67 35.40 9.81
C PRO A 52 3.77 34.62 11.13
N TYR A 53 4.82 33.82 11.27
CA TYR A 53 5.18 33.24 12.57
C TYR A 53 5.44 34.37 13.58
N VAL A 54 4.88 34.22 14.79
CA VAL A 54 5.20 35.12 15.92
C VAL A 54 6.67 34.98 16.30
N VAL A 55 7.15 33.74 16.34
CA VAL A 55 8.57 33.37 16.49
C VAL A 55 8.88 32.37 15.39
N PRO A 56 9.67 32.74 14.35
CA PRO A 56 10.06 31.83 13.30
C PRO A 56 10.93 30.69 13.87
N PRO A 57 10.60 29.42 13.62
CA PRO A 57 11.43 28.30 14.05
C PRO A 57 12.71 28.21 13.22
N ASP A 58 13.82 27.88 13.88
CA ASP A 58 15.10 27.65 13.21
C ASP A 58 14.97 26.49 12.22
N GLY A 59 15.40 26.70 10.97
CA GLY A 59 15.38 25.67 9.92
C GLY A 59 14.11 25.58 9.07
N ILE A 60 13.06 26.37 9.35
CA ILE A 60 11.91 26.51 8.43
C ILE A 60 12.02 27.84 7.68
N VAL A 61 12.08 27.77 6.36
CA VAL A 61 11.96 28.93 5.48
C VAL A 61 10.59 28.87 4.81
N PRO A 62 9.69 29.87 5.02
CA PRO A 62 8.38 29.88 4.40
C PRO A 62 8.45 29.66 2.89
N GLY A 63 7.68 28.70 2.38
CA GLY A 63 7.69 28.37 0.95
C GLY A 63 8.89 27.52 0.48
N VAL A 64 9.71 27.01 1.39
CA VAL A 64 10.70 25.94 1.15
C VAL A 64 10.27 24.69 1.92
N ALA A 65 10.29 23.53 1.27
CA ALA A 65 9.88 22.29 1.93
C ALA A 65 11.03 21.71 2.76
N ALA A 66 10.72 21.24 3.96
CA ALA A 66 11.60 20.41 4.78
C ALA A 66 11.27 18.93 4.57
N TYR A 67 12.27 18.06 4.66
CA TYR A 67 12.12 16.62 4.44
C TYR A 67 12.59 15.86 5.67
N PHE A 68 11.71 15.04 6.25
CA PHE A 68 11.98 14.28 7.46
C PHE A 68 11.91 12.79 7.20
N SER A 69 12.91 12.05 7.65
CA SER A 69 12.93 10.58 7.54
C SER A 69 12.17 9.95 8.70
N THR A 70 11.20 9.08 8.43
CA THR A 70 10.38 8.42 9.46
C THR A 70 9.95 7.01 9.01
N VAL A 71 8.97 6.38 9.65
CA VAL A 71 8.53 5.01 9.34
C VAL A 71 7.03 4.93 9.06
N CYS A 72 6.65 4.15 8.04
CA CYS A 72 5.27 3.84 7.72
C CYS A 72 4.68 2.82 8.69
N ARG A 73 3.49 3.10 9.21
CA ARG A 73 2.76 2.24 10.17
C ARG A 73 1.42 1.71 9.66
N GLU A 74 1.13 1.87 8.36
CA GLU A 74 -0.09 1.33 7.74
C GLU A 74 -0.13 -0.20 7.65
N CYS A 75 1.00 -0.87 7.85
CA CYS A 75 1.06 -2.33 8.02
C CYS A 75 2.34 -2.72 8.78
N PRO A 76 2.48 -3.98 9.21
CA PRO A 76 3.65 -4.46 9.95
C PRO A 76 4.99 -4.45 9.20
N SER A 77 5.02 -4.14 7.90
CA SER A 77 6.22 -4.20 7.06
C SER A 77 7.30 -3.15 7.40
N GLY A 78 6.96 -2.04 8.07
CA GLY A 78 7.93 -1.05 8.55
C GLY A 78 8.75 -0.37 7.45
N CYS A 79 8.11 0.09 6.35
CA CYS A 79 8.80 0.80 5.28
C CYS A 79 9.30 2.18 5.74
N GLY A 80 10.50 2.60 5.32
CA GLY A 80 11.02 3.92 5.62
C GLY A 80 10.37 5.00 4.76
N LEU A 81 10.08 6.15 5.34
CA LEU A 81 9.42 7.27 4.71
C LEU A 81 10.31 8.51 4.67
N VAL A 82 10.07 9.35 3.67
CA VAL A 82 10.46 10.76 3.66
C VAL A 82 9.18 11.59 3.59
N ALA A 83 8.92 12.37 4.64
CA ALA A 83 7.77 13.26 4.74
C ALA A 83 8.16 14.66 4.23
N LYS A 84 7.49 15.12 3.17
CA LYS A 84 7.57 16.52 2.69
C LYS A 84 6.72 17.39 3.60
N ASN A 85 7.36 18.14 4.49
CA ASN A 85 6.74 19.13 5.34
C ASN A 85 6.80 20.51 4.67
N ARG A 86 5.68 21.23 4.68
CA ARG A 86 5.55 22.59 4.16
C ARG A 86 4.99 23.45 5.28
N ASP A 87 5.83 24.34 5.82
CA ASP A 87 5.44 25.34 6.82
C ASP A 87 4.75 24.73 8.07
N GLY A 88 5.19 23.52 8.50
CA GLY A 88 4.71 22.84 9.70
C GLY A 88 3.68 21.74 9.47
N ARG A 89 3.23 21.49 8.23
CA ARG A 89 2.31 20.40 7.89
C ARG A 89 2.90 19.44 6.85
N VAL A 90 2.62 18.15 6.97
CA VAL A 90 3.05 17.15 5.98
C VAL A 90 2.08 17.12 4.79
N ILE A 91 2.61 17.21 3.57
CA ILE A 91 1.79 17.30 2.35
C ILE A 91 1.99 16.14 1.38
N LYS A 92 3.10 15.41 1.49
CA LYS A 92 3.41 14.25 0.65
C LYS A 92 4.32 13.29 1.41
N LEU A 93 4.07 12.00 1.25
CA LEU A 93 4.95 10.93 1.72
C LEU A 93 5.61 10.25 0.51
N GLU A 94 6.91 10.00 0.61
CA GLU A 94 7.67 9.18 -0.34
C GLU A 94 8.40 8.07 0.42
N GLY A 95 8.86 7.04 -0.29
CA GLY A 95 9.74 6.06 0.31
C GLY A 95 11.13 6.66 0.54
N ASN A 96 11.79 6.25 1.62
CA ASN A 96 13.17 6.64 1.90
C ASN A 96 14.15 5.80 1.02
N PRO A 97 14.93 6.44 0.12
CA PRO A 97 15.92 5.74 -0.73
C PRO A 97 16.97 4.97 0.06
N ASP A 98 17.33 5.44 1.24
CA ASP A 98 18.36 4.83 2.08
C ASP A 98 17.83 3.61 2.86
N HIS A 99 16.52 3.52 3.06
CA HIS A 99 15.93 2.50 3.92
C HIS A 99 15.92 1.11 3.23
N PRO A 100 16.59 0.08 3.81
CA PRO A 100 16.81 -1.22 3.15
C PRO A 100 15.56 -2.01 2.76
N VAL A 101 14.41 -1.68 3.35
CA VAL A 101 13.16 -2.40 3.09
C VAL A 101 12.54 -2.01 1.76
N ASN A 102 12.49 -0.72 1.44
CA ASN A 102 11.71 -0.19 0.34
C ASN A 102 12.52 0.62 -0.68
N ALA A 103 13.77 0.98 -0.37
CA ALA A 103 14.71 1.60 -1.30
C ALA A 103 14.10 2.75 -2.13
N GLY A 104 13.33 3.63 -1.48
CA GLY A 104 12.72 4.80 -2.10
C GLY A 104 11.27 4.62 -2.59
N ALA A 105 10.79 3.38 -2.76
CA ALA A 105 9.43 3.11 -3.21
C ALA A 105 8.41 3.10 -2.06
N LEU A 106 7.13 3.25 -2.39
CA LEU A 106 6.04 3.24 -1.41
C LEU A 106 4.77 2.60 -2.00
N CYS A 107 4.08 1.78 -1.21
CA CYS A 107 2.82 1.17 -1.65
C CYS A 107 1.64 2.15 -1.58
N ILE A 108 0.49 1.72 -2.12
CA ILE A 108 -0.75 2.51 -2.13
C ILE A 108 -1.19 2.94 -0.71
N ARG A 109 -1.07 2.06 0.29
CA ARG A 109 -1.43 2.36 1.69
C ARG A 109 -0.48 3.40 2.30
N GLY A 110 0.82 3.26 2.07
CA GLY A 110 1.82 4.21 2.55
C GLY A 110 1.60 5.62 2.01
N GLN A 111 1.20 5.76 0.74
CA GLN A 111 0.81 7.05 0.17
C GLN A 111 -0.44 7.63 0.86
N ALA A 112 -1.40 6.78 1.22
CA ALA A 112 -2.66 7.17 1.87
C ALA A 112 -2.56 7.40 3.39
N GLN A 113 -1.40 7.18 4.02
CA GLN A 113 -1.21 7.40 5.45
C GLN A 113 -1.53 8.85 5.88
N LEU A 114 -1.37 9.83 4.99
CA LEU A 114 -1.79 11.22 5.26
C LEU A 114 -3.29 11.36 5.55
N GLN A 115 -4.12 10.50 4.97
CA GLN A 115 -5.57 10.52 5.21
C GLN A 115 -5.95 9.94 6.57
N GLY A 116 -5.07 9.14 7.19
CA GLY A 116 -5.19 8.76 8.60
C GLY A 116 -4.76 9.90 9.54
N LEU A 117 -3.64 10.57 9.24
CA LEU A 117 -3.17 11.75 9.97
C LEU A 117 -4.21 12.87 10.00
N TYR A 118 -4.77 13.20 8.84
CA TYR A 118 -5.77 14.25 8.66
C TYR A 118 -7.20 13.71 8.60
N HIS A 119 -7.47 12.56 9.22
CA HIS A 119 -8.81 11.98 9.20
C HIS A 119 -9.80 12.89 9.97
N PRO A 120 -10.98 13.22 9.41
CA PRO A 120 -11.94 14.13 10.05
C PRO A 120 -12.56 13.59 11.34
N ASP A 121 -12.61 12.27 11.49
CA ASP A 121 -13.19 11.62 12.68
C ASP A 121 -12.19 11.40 13.82
N ARG A 122 -10.93 11.86 13.70
CA ARG A 122 -9.95 11.71 14.78
C ARG A 122 -10.51 12.22 16.12
N PHE A 123 -10.16 11.51 17.19
CA PHE A 123 -10.53 11.97 18.54
C PHE A 123 -9.86 13.30 18.82
N ARG A 124 -10.66 14.30 19.21
CA ARG A 124 -10.18 15.67 19.53
C ARG A 124 -9.58 15.79 20.94
N GLY A 125 -9.94 14.87 21.83
CA GLY A 125 -9.60 14.84 23.24
C GLY A 125 -10.13 13.58 23.91
N ALA A 126 -9.79 13.38 25.17
CA ALA A 126 -10.16 12.18 25.92
C ALA A 126 -11.68 11.98 26.02
N GLN A 127 -12.09 10.71 26.11
CA GLN A 127 -13.50 10.35 26.27
C GLN A 127 -13.73 9.36 27.41
N SER A 128 -14.87 9.49 28.07
CA SER A 128 -15.39 8.53 29.05
C SER A 128 -16.85 8.23 28.74
N GLY A 129 -17.21 6.94 28.67
CA GLY A 129 -18.56 6.49 28.30
C GLY A 129 -19.04 7.03 26.93
N GLY A 130 -18.12 7.18 25.97
CA GLY A 130 -18.39 7.69 24.63
C GLY A 130 -18.63 9.20 24.54
N LYS A 131 -18.35 9.96 25.61
CA LYS A 131 -18.50 11.43 25.64
C LYS A 131 -17.16 12.09 25.92
N ALA A 132 -16.94 13.27 25.35
CA ALA A 132 -15.77 14.10 25.63
C ALA A 132 -15.66 14.40 27.14
N ALA A 133 -14.46 14.27 27.69
CA ALA A 133 -14.14 14.52 29.08
C ALA A 133 -12.73 15.13 29.19
N ALA A 134 -12.43 15.74 30.34
CA ALA A 134 -11.08 16.28 30.57
C ALA A 134 -10.06 15.13 30.63
N TRP A 135 -8.88 15.33 30.03
CA TRP A 135 -7.81 14.33 30.00
C TRP A 135 -7.51 13.76 31.39
N ASP A 136 -7.30 14.66 32.37
CA ASP A 136 -6.94 14.29 33.73
C ASP A 136 -7.98 13.41 34.44
N ASP A 137 -9.27 13.63 34.15
CA ASP A 137 -10.36 12.83 34.72
C ASP A 137 -10.37 11.41 34.14
N VAL A 138 -10.16 11.29 32.83
CA VAL A 138 -10.12 10.01 32.12
C VAL A 138 -8.87 9.22 32.51
N GLU A 139 -7.71 9.90 32.57
CA GLU A 139 -6.46 9.32 33.05
C GLU A 139 -6.59 8.83 34.49
N LYS A 140 -7.21 9.65 35.36
CA LYS A 140 -7.48 9.27 36.75
C LYS A 140 -8.38 8.05 36.85
N GLN A 141 -9.49 8.04 36.11
CA GLN A 141 -10.42 6.90 36.08
C GLN A 141 -9.70 5.60 35.68
N ALA A 142 -8.86 5.64 34.64
CA ALA A 142 -8.11 4.48 34.20
C ALA A 142 -7.02 4.08 35.21
N GLY A 143 -6.17 5.02 35.61
CA GLY A 143 -5.02 4.77 36.46
C GLY A 143 -5.39 4.34 37.88
N ASP A 144 -6.45 4.90 38.49
CA ASP A 144 -6.88 4.53 39.84
C ASP A 144 -7.45 3.09 39.89
N ARG A 145 -8.15 2.68 38.83
CA ARG A 145 -8.65 1.29 38.71
C ARG A 145 -7.49 0.30 38.55
N ILE A 146 -6.50 0.63 37.71
CA ILE A 146 -5.28 -0.18 37.55
C ILE A 146 -4.52 -0.23 38.89
N ALA A 147 -4.35 0.91 39.57
CA ALA A 147 -3.67 1.01 40.87
C ALA A 147 -4.32 0.11 41.92
N THR A 148 -5.66 0.04 41.94
CA THR A 148 -6.42 -0.80 42.87
C THR A 148 -6.04 -2.28 42.70
N LEU A 149 -5.99 -2.77 41.46
CA LEU A 149 -5.62 -4.17 41.18
C LEU A 149 -4.14 -4.44 41.50
N VAL A 150 -3.25 -3.51 41.17
CA VAL A 150 -1.81 -3.65 41.43
C VAL A 150 -1.54 -3.69 42.93
N LYS A 151 -2.11 -2.76 43.72
CA LYS A 151 -2.00 -2.74 45.19
C LYS A 151 -2.59 -3.99 45.83
N GLY A 152 -3.69 -4.50 45.27
CA GLY A 152 -4.33 -5.76 45.70
C GLY A 152 -3.59 -7.04 45.26
N ARG A 153 -2.44 -6.94 44.57
CA ARG A 153 -1.70 -8.08 43.97
C ARG A 153 -2.53 -8.89 42.98
N GLN A 154 -3.47 -8.24 42.31
CA GLN A 154 -4.38 -8.80 41.30
C GLN A 154 -3.99 -8.39 39.87
N GLY A 155 -2.72 -8.08 39.62
CA GLY A 155 -2.22 -7.63 38.31
C GLY A 155 -2.62 -8.58 37.16
N ARG A 156 -2.71 -9.89 37.39
CA ARG A 156 -3.15 -10.89 36.40
C ARG A 156 -4.58 -10.69 35.87
N ARG A 157 -5.38 -9.81 36.47
CA ARG A 157 -6.70 -9.38 35.96
C ARG A 157 -6.59 -8.21 34.96
N ILE A 158 -5.37 -7.77 34.65
CA ILE A 158 -5.04 -6.76 33.64
C ILE A 158 -4.46 -7.45 32.41
N ALA A 159 -4.98 -7.12 31.23
CA ALA A 159 -4.46 -7.57 29.94
C ALA A 159 -4.17 -6.38 29.00
N LEU A 160 -3.16 -6.53 28.15
CA LEU A 160 -2.79 -5.56 27.11
C LEU A 160 -2.76 -6.25 25.75
N VAL A 161 -3.51 -5.71 24.79
CA VAL A 161 -3.49 -6.14 23.38
C VAL A 161 -3.03 -4.97 22.52
N SER A 162 -2.12 -5.24 21.60
CA SER A 162 -1.60 -4.27 20.62
C SER A 162 -1.50 -4.91 19.24
N GLY A 163 -1.32 -4.10 18.20
CA GLY A 163 -0.75 -4.59 16.94
C GLY A 163 0.71 -5.04 17.12
N LEU A 164 1.38 -5.37 16.02
CA LEU A 164 2.82 -5.61 16.05
C LEU A 164 3.58 -4.29 16.28
N GLU A 165 3.82 -4.00 17.55
CA GLU A 165 4.78 -3.00 18.00
C GLU A 165 6.13 -3.64 18.33
N THR A 166 7.18 -3.09 17.72
CA THR A 166 8.58 -3.52 17.89
C THR A 166 9.41 -2.37 18.45
N GLY A 167 10.73 -2.54 18.51
CA GLY A 167 11.62 -1.50 19.00
C GLY A 167 11.32 -1.12 20.45
N SER A 168 11.44 0.17 20.72
CA SER A 168 11.26 0.81 22.02
C SER A 168 9.81 0.78 22.48
N LEU A 169 8.81 0.96 21.60
CA LEU A 169 7.41 0.89 22.04
C LEU A 169 7.03 -0.54 22.46
N GLY A 170 7.40 -1.55 21.67
CA GLY A 170 7.20 -2.95 22.04
C GLY A 170 7.87 -3.31 23.36
N ARG A 171 9.14 -2.90 23.55
CA ARG A 171 9.88 -3.08 24.82
C ARG A 171 9.19 -2.41 26.01
N LEU A 172 8.76 -1.17 25.85
CA LEU A 172 8.05 -0.43 26.90
C LEU A 172 6.75 -1.15 27.31
N MET A 173 5.97 -1.65 26.34
CA MET A 173 4.74 -2.39 26.65
C MET A 173 5.02 -3.68 27.44
N ASP A 174 6.10 -4.39 27.10
CA ASP A 174 6.51 -5.61 27.81
C ASP A 174 7.09 -5.31 29.21
N GLU A 175 7.77 -4.17 29.38
CA GLU A 175 8.20 -3.65 30.69
C GLU A 175 7.02 -3.19 31.54
N TRP A 176 6.05 -2.52 30.93
CA TRP A 176 4.83 -2.06 31.58
C TRP A 176 4.02 -3.23 32.14
N THR A 177 3.78 -4.27 31.33
CA THR A 177 3.06 -5.46 31.79
C THR A 177 3.80 -6.18 32.93
N ARG A 178 5.13 -6.31 32.85
CA ARG A 178 5.95 -6.88 33.94
C ARG A 178 5.90 -6.05 35.22
N ALA A 179 6.03 -4.73 35.12
CA ALA A 179 6.04 -3.82 36.27
C ALA A 179 4.72 -3.87 37.05
N LEU A 180 3.59 -4.01 36.37
CA LEU A 180 2.26 -4.09 36.99
C LEU A 180 1.86 -5.51 37.43
N GLY A 181 2.67 -6.53 37.14
CA GLY A 181 2.29 -7.93 37.33
C GLY A 181 1.11 -8.35 36.44
N ALA A 182 0.91 -7.66 35.31
CA ALA A 182 -0.14 -7.93 34.33
C ALA A 182 0.11 -9.22 33.56
N ARG A 183 -0.89 -9.67 32.79
CA ARG A 183 -0.67 -10.73 31.80
C ARG A 183 0.33 -10.22 30.73
N PRO A 184 1.16 -11.11 30.15
CA PRO A 184 2.01 -10.74 29.02
C PRO A 184 1.18 -10.10 27.90
N ARG A 185 1.78 -9.12 27.21
CA ARG A 185 1.16 -8.48 26.06
C ARG A 185 0.82 -9.51 24.98
N ILE A 186 -0.34 -9.35 24.36
CA ILE A 186 -0.72 -10.08 23.15
C ILE A 186 -0.57 -9.12 21.96
N ALA A 187 0.48 -9.33 21.16
CA ALA A 187 0.71 -8.59 19.92
C ALA A 187 -0.06 -9.27 18.77
N TYR A 188 -1.31 -8.88 18.54
CA TYR A 188 -2.20 -9.55 17.60
C TYR A 188 -2.23 -8.85 16.24
N GLU A 189 -1.93 -9.60 15.19
CA GLU A 189 -2.13 -9.21 13.80
C GLU A 189 -3.08 -10.21 13.13
N PRO A 190 -4.17 -9.78 12.47
CA PRO A 190 -5.09 -10.72 11.80
C PRO A 190 -4.41 -11.55 10.71
N LEU A 191 -3.34 -11.02 10.13
CA LEU A 191 -2.49 -11.67 9.13
C LEU A 191 -1.12 -11.98 9.76
N GLY A 192 -1.11 -12.79 10.83
CA GLY A 192 0.05 -13.08 11.68
C GLY A 192 1.02 -14.16 11.19
N TYR A 193 0.68 -14.88 10.12
CA TYR A 193 1.48 -15.96 9.52
C TYR A 193 1.83 -17.11 10.47
N GLU A 194 0.97 -17.43 11.43
CA GLU A 194 1.23 -18.44 12.47
C GLU A 194 1.57 -19.81 11.89
N ALA A 195 0.85 -20.25 10.85
CA ALA A 195 1.10 -21.51 10.15
C ALA A 195 2.50 -21.56 9.52
N LEU A 196 2.98 -20.44 8.97
CA LEU A 196 4.31 -20.34 8.36
C LEU A 196 5.41 -20.51 9.41
N ARG A 197 5.24 -19.85 10.56
CA ARG A 197 6.20 -19.98 11.67
C ARG A 197 6.17 -21.37 12.28
N ALA A 198 4.99 -21.96 12.43
CA ALA A 198 4.84 -23.34 12.90
C ALA A 198 5.51 -24.35 11.96
N ALA A 199 5.35 -24.19 10.65
CA ALA A 199 6.02 -25.02 9.66
C ALA A 199 7.55 -24.86 9.70
N ASN A 200 8.05 -23.63 9.88
CA ASN A 200 9.48 -23.37 10.03
C ASN A 200 10.05 -23.94 11.34
N ARG A 201 9.28 -23.89 12.43
CA ARG A 201 9.64 -24.54 13.69
C ARG A 201 9.74 -26.05 13.53
N ALA A 202 8.78 -26.67 12.84
CA ALA A 202 8.79 -28.11 12.60
C ALA A 202 9.93 -28.54 11.65
N THR A 203 10.16 -27.79 10.57
CA THR A 203 11.10 -28.19 9.51
C THR A 203 12.54 -27.78 9.80
N PHE A 204 12.75 -26.57 10.36
CA PHE A 204 14.06 -25.95 10.52
C PHE A 204 14.42 -25.66 11.98
N GLY A 205 13.55 -26.02 12.95
CA GLY A 205 13.77 -25.73 14.37
C GLY A 205 13.68 -24.23 14.72
N ARG A 206 13.09 -23.41 13.86
CA ARG A 206 13.07 -21.94 13.97
C ARG A 206 11.65 -21.40 13.88
N ASP A 207 11.16 -20.83 14.98
CA ASP A 207 9.87 -20.12 15.01
C ASP A 207 10.01 -18.70 14.45
N ALA A 208 10.22 -18.61 13.13
CA ALA A 208 10.56 -17.36 12.46
C ALA A 208 10.02 -17.32 11.03
N ILE A 209 9.97 -16.13 10.45
CA ILE A 209 9.67 -15.91 9.03
C ILE A 209 10.99 -15.53 8.34
N PRO A 210 11.60 -16.43 7.54
CA PRO A 210 12.89 -16.18 6.94
C PRO A 210 12.81 -15.13 5.83
N HIS A 211 13.97 -14.66 5.39
CA HIS A 211 14.08 -13.90 4.17
C HIS A 211 14.10 -14.84 2.95
N TYR A 212 13.20 -14.58 2.00
CA TYR A 212 13.13 -15.26 0.72
C TYR A 212 13.83 -14.41 -0.35
N ALA A 213 14.95 -14.90 -0.90
CA ALA A 213 15.74 -14.17 -1.90
C ALA A 213 15.13 -14.35 -3.31
N ILE A 214 13.94 -13.77 -3.54
CA ILE A 214 13.22 -13.86 -4.82
C ILE A 214 14.09 -13.34 -5.97
N GLU A 215 14.85 -12.27 -5.74
CA GLU A 215 15.74 -11.65 -6.72
C GLU A 215 16.86 -12.57 -7.21
N GLU A 216 17.18 -13.64 -6.46
CA GLU A 216 18.20 -14.63 -6.82
C GLU A 216 17.60 -15.92 -7.41
N ALA A 217 16.27 -16.04 -7.45
CA ALA A 217 15.60 -17.23 -7.94
C ALA A 217 15.65 -17.30 -9.49
N GLY A 218 16.11 -18.43 -10.02
CA GLY A 218 15.92 -18.76 -11.45
C GLY A 218 14.54 -19.34 -11.75
N TYR A 219 13.93 -19.96 -10.74
CA TYR A 219 12.57 -20.51 -10.81
C TYR A 219 11.87 -20.31 -9.46
N LEU A 220 10.81 -19.51 -9.46
CA LEU A 220 9.96 -19.25 -8.31
C LEU A 220 8.67 -20.07 -8.44
N LEU A 221 8.44 -20.94 -7.47
CA LEU A 221 7.20 -21.71 -7.33
C LEU A 221 6.43 -21.21 -6.11
N SER A 222 5.32 -20.49 -6.31
CA SER A 222 4.52 -19.94 -5.22
C SER A 222 3.23 -20.73 -5.03
N PHE A 223 2.92 -21.08 -3.78
CA PHE A 223 1.67 -21.69 -3.36
C PHE A 223 0.85 -20.64 -2.60
N GLY A 224 -0.09 -20.01 -3.30
CA GLY A 224 -1.01 -19.02 -2.75
C GLY A 224 -0.39 -17.72 -2.21
N ALA A 225 0.95 -17.56 -2.22
CA ALA A 225 1.59 -16.40 -1.62
C ALA A 225 1.37 -15.14 -2.46
N ASP A 226 0.64 -14.17 -1.89
CA ASP A 226 0.24 -12.90 -2.51
C ASP A 226 1.31 -11.80 -2.28
N PHE A 227 2.57 -12.08 -2.61
CA PHE A 227 3.72 -11.21 -2.32
C PHE A 227 3.76 -9.89 -3.10
N LEU A 228 2.93 -9.72 -4.13
CA LEU A 228 2.75 -8.42 -4.79
C LEU A 228 1.67 -7.58 -4.10
N GLU A 229 0.85 -8.18 -3.22
CA GLU A 229 -0.32 -7.56 -2.60
C GLU A 229 -0.08 -7.27 -1.12
N THR A 230 -0.09 -8.30 -0.27
CA THR A 230 -0.05 -8.11 1.19
C THR A 230 0.95 -9.01 1.93
N TRP A 231 1.48 -10.06 1.28
CA TRP A 231 2.33 -11.05 1.96
C TRP A 231 3.65 -10.47 2.45
N ILE A 232 3.83 -10.45 3.79
CA ILE A 232 5.03 -10.05 4.56
C ILE A 232 5.50 -8.61 4.27
N ASN A 233 5.99 -8.36 3.06
CA ASN A 233 6.46 -7.06 2.61
C ASN A 233 6.28 -6.87 1.09
N PRO A 234 5.13 -6.32 0.64
CA PRO A 234 4.84 -6.25 -0.79
C PRO A 234 5.74 -5.28 -1.56
N VAL A 235 6.31 -4.26 -0.90
CA VAL A 235 7.20 -3.29 -1.57
C VAL A 235 8.56 -3.93 -1.87
N ALA A 236 9.16 -4.59 -0.87
CA ALA A 236 10.44 -5.27 -1.02
C ALA A 236 10.36 -6.41 -2.05
N TYR A 237 9.31 -7.24 -1.94
CA TYR A 237 9.16 -8.40 -2.83
C TYR A 237 8.72 -8.02 -4.24
N ALA A 238 7.97 -6.93 -4.45
CA ALA A 238 7.74 -6.42 -5.80
C ALA A 238 9.05 -5.98 -6.47
N GLY A 239 9.91 -5.25 -5.76
CA GLY A 239 11.24 -4.87 -6.28
C GLY A 239 12.14 -6.08 -6.55
N ALA A 240 12.11 -7.09 -5.68
CA ALA A 240 12.84 -8.35 -5.87
C ALA A 240 12.33 -9.15 -7.07
N PHE A 241 11.01 -9.27 -7.20
CA PHE A 241 10.34 -9.91 -8.33
C PHE A 241 10.70 -9.23 -9.66
N ALA A 242 10.65 -7.89 -9.72
CA ALA A 242 11.03 -7.16 -10.92
C ALA A 242 12.48 -7.45 -11.33
N ARG A 243 13.42 -7.57 -10.38
CA ARG A 243 14.82 -7.94 -10.68
C ARG A 243 14.97 -9.38 -11.15
N MET A 244 14.18 -10.31 -10.60
CA MET A 244 14.18 -11.71 -11.00
C MET A 244 13.59 -11.91 -12.40
N HIS A 245 12.48 -11.24 -12.67
CA HIS A 245 11.66 -11.43 -13.86
C HIS A 245 12.14 -10.61 -15.06
N ALA A 246 12.82 -9.48 -14.84
CA ALA A 246 13.28 -8.60 -15.90
C ALA A 246 14.13 -9.33 -16.96
N LEU A 247 13.84 -9.03 -18.22
CA LEU A 247 14.67 -9.42 -19.35
C LEU A 247 15.97 -8.60 -19.33
N GLY A 248 17.11 -9.25 -19.07
CA GLY A 248 18.41 -8.59 -19.11
C GLY A 248 19.60 -9.55 -19.03
N ARG A 249 20.65 -9.27 -19.83
CA ARG A 249 21.88 -10.10 -19.92
C ARG A 249 21.59 -11.58 -20.25
N GLY A 250 20.56 -11.85 -21.04
CA GLY A 250 20.16 -13.21 -21.45
C GLY A 250 19.47 -14.05 -20.36
N ARG A 251 19.24 -13.50 -19.15
CA ARG A 251 18.55 -14.18 -18.05
C ARG A 251 17.15 -13.59 -17.87
N ALA A 252 16.20 -14.46 -17.54
CA ALA A 252 14.82 -14.12 -17.17
C ALA A 252 14.33 -15.26 -16.29
N GLY A 253 14.11 -15.02 -14.99
CA GLY A 253 13.60 -16.05 -14.09
C GLY A 253 12.16 -16.43 -14.43
N THR A 254 11.75 -17.65 -14.12
CA THR A 254 10.38 -18.14 -14.36
C THR A 254 9.58 -18.11 -13.06
N PHE A 255 8.33 -17.67 -13.13
CA PHE A 255 7.42 -17.63 -12.01
C PHE A 255 6.17 -18.48 -12.27
N VAL A 256 5.98 -19.52 -11.47
CA VAL A 256 4.78 -20.36 -11.45
C VAL A 256 4.02 -20.15 -10.15
N HIS A 257 2.70 -19.96 -10.25
CA HIS A 257 1.83 -19.68 -9.12
C HIS A 257 0.66 -20.66 -9.04
N VAL A 258 0.45 -21.26 -7.87
CA VAL A 258 -0.64 -22.19 -7.57
C VAL A 258 -1.66 -21.47 -6.70
N GLU A 259 -2.85 -21.21 -7.24
CA GLU A 259 -3.94 -20.58 -6.49
C GLU A 259 -5.30 -20.88 -7.17
N PRO A 260 -6.38 -21.17 -6.43
CA PRO A 260 -7.70 -21.40 -7.03
C PRO A 260 -8.33 -20.15 -7.66
N ARG A 261 -7.86 -18.96 -7.27
CA ARG A 261 -8.27 -17.64 -7.77
C ARG A 261 -7.07 -17.00 -8.47
N GLN A 262 -7.31 -16.23 -9.53
CA GLN A 262 -6.26 -15.40 -10.10
C GLN A 262 -6.17 -14.08 -9.31
N SER A 263 -5.31 -14.05 -8.28
CA SER A 263 -4.92 -12.81 -7.60
C SER A 263 -4.11 -11.87 -8.48
N MET A 264 -3.77 -10.67 -7.99
CA MET A 264 -2.83 -9.80 -8.70
C MET A 264 -1.46 -10.48 -8.82
N THR A 265 -1.07 -11.26 -7.81
CA THR A 265 0.17 -12.03 -7.85
C THR A 265 0.09 -13.14 -8.91
N ALA A 266 -0.99 -13.92 -8.95
CA ALA A 266 -1.23 -14.93 -9.98
C ALA A 266 -1.28 -14.35 -11.40
N ALA A 267 -1.86 -13.15 -11.57
CA ALA A 267 -1.96 -12.47 -12.86
C ALA A 267 -0.59 -12.03 -13.43
N ASN A 268 0.45 -11.96 -12.59
CA ASN A 268 1.82 -11.69 -12.98
C ASN A 268 2.67 -12.97 -13.13
N ALA A 269 2.11 -14.15 -12.89
CA ALA A 269 2.79 -15.41 -13.10
C ALA A 269 2.97 -15.72 -14.59
N ASP A 270 4.09 -16.36 -14.93
CA ASP A 270 4.29 -16.90 -16.27
C ASP A 270 3.39 -18.12 -16.51
N GLU A 271 3.12 -18.89 -15.44
CA GLU A 271 2.10 -19.93 -15.42
C GLU A 271 1.28 -19.88 -14.13
N TRP A 272 -0.03 -19.76 -14.26
CA TRP A 272 -0.98 -19.86 -13.14
C TRP A 272 -1.68 -21.22 -13.17
N LEU A 273 -1.51 -22.00 -12.11
CA LEU A 273 -2.18 -23.27 -11.89
C LEU A 273 -3.42 -23.06 -11.02
N ARG A 274 -4.58 -23.15 -11.67
CA ARG A 274 -5.89 -23.07 -11.01
C ARG A 274 -6.25 -24.42 -10.38
N ASN A 275 -5.80 -24.66 -9.15
CA ASN A 275 -6.07 -25.87 -8.40
C ASN A 275 -7.44 -25.81 -7.67
N ALA A 276 -7.93 -26.98 -7.26
CA ALA A 276 -9.08 -27.07 -6.37
C ALA A 276 -8.73 -26.50 -4.98
N PRO A 277 -9.62 -25.70 -4.34
CA PRO A 277 -9.34 -25.08 -3.05
C PRO A 277 -8.85 -26.05 -1.97
N GLY A 278 -7.74 -25.70 -1.32
CA GLY A 278 -7.18 -26.47 -0.22
C GLY A 278 -6.29 -27.65 -0.63
N THR A 279 -5.90 -27.74 -1.91
CA THR A 279 -5.05 -28.82 -2.45
C THR A 279 -3.60 -28.41 -2.67
N GLU A 280 -3.19 -27.22 -2.24
CA GLU A 280 -1.83 -26.68 -2.42
C GLU A 280 -0.77 -27.61 -1.79
N GLY A 281 -1.03 -28.12 -0.57
CA GLY A 281 -0.16 -29.09 0.09
C GLY A 281 -0.10 -30.44 -0.61
N VAL A 282 -1.21 -30.89 -1.22
CA VAL A 282 -1.28 -32.13 -2.01
C VAL A 282 -0.38 -32.02 -3.24
N LEU A 283 -0.44 -30.88 -3.94
CA LEU A 283 0.43 -30.60 -5.08
C LEU A 283 1.90 -30.52 -4.68
N ALA A 284 2.23 -29.84 -3.59
CA ALA A 284 3.60 -29.74 -3.10
C ALA A 284 4.20 -31.12 -2.76
N LEU A 285 3.43 -31.99 -2.10
CA LEU A 285 3.84 -33.37 -1.79
C LEU A 285 3.98 -34.24 -3.04
N ALA A 286 3.08 -34.10 -4.02
CA ALA A 286 3.16 -34.84 -5.28
C ALA A 286 4.39 -34.44 -6.09
N MET A 287 4.71 -33.13 -6.16
CA MET A 287 5.95 -32.65 -6.79
C MET A 287 7.19 -33.19 -6.07
N LEU A 288 7.18 -33.20 -4.72
CA LEU A 288 8.27 -33.75 -3.93
C LEU A 288 8.45 -35.26 -4.19
N GLN A 289 7.36 -36.02 -4.29
CA GLN A 289 7.40 -37.45 -4.63
C GLN A 289 8.09 -37.67 -5.98
N VAL A 290 7.72 -36.92 -7.02
CA VAL A 290 8.35 -37.00 -8.36
C VAL A 290 9.85 -36.72 -8.29
N ILE A 291 10.27 -35.68 -7.55
CA ILE A 291 11.70 -35.32 -7.40
C ILE A 291 12.49 -36.46 -6.74
N LEU A 292 11.90 -37.14 -5.75
CA LEU A 292 12.56 -38.20 -5.01
C LEU A 292 12.60 -39.54 -5.76
N GLU A 293 11.51 -39.91 -6.44
CA GLU A 293 11.42 -41.14 -7.25
C GLU A 293 12.43 -41.12 -8.39
N GLU A 294 12.62 -39.96 -9.04
CA GLU A 294 13.54 -39.81 -10.16
C GLU A 294 14.97 -39.43 -9.75
N GLY A 295 15.26 -39.37 -8.44
CA GLY A 295 16.62 -39.07 -7.94
C GLY A 295 17.12 -37.66 -8.28
N ARG A 296 16.22 -36.68 -8.41
CA ARG A 296 16.53 -35.28 -8.80
C ARG A 296 16.77 -34.33 -7.63
N HIS A 297 16.77 -34.85 -6.40
CA HIS A 297 17.06 -34.05 -5.21
C HIS A 297 18.55 -33.67 -5.14
N ALA A 298 18.84 -32.56 -4.47
CA ALA A 298 20.19 -32.10 -4.18
C ALA A 298 20.94 -33.12 -3.31
N LYS A 299 22.26 -33.22 -3.50
CA LYS A 299 23.11 -34.20 -2.81
C LYS A 299 23.14 -33.98 -1.29
N GLU A 300 23.03 -32.72 -0.87
CA GLU A 300 22.99 -32.30 0.52
C GLU A 300 21.63 -32.53 1.20
N ALA A 301 20.58 -32.93 0.46
CA ALA A 301 19.26 -33.16 1.02
C ALA A 301 19.19 -34.49 1.79
N ASP A 302 18.49 -34.50 2.93
CA ASP A 302 18.19 -35.74 3.67
C ASP A 302 17.09 -36.54 2.97
N ALA A 303 17.47 -37.30 1.95
CA ALA A 303 16.55 -38.11 1.16
C ALA A 303 15.80 -39.15 2.01
N GLY A 304 16.34 -39.57 3.16
CA GLY A 304 15.67 -40.49 4.08
C GLY A 304 14.47 -39.84 4.75
N ALA A 305 14.69 -38.67 5.36
CA ALA A 305 13.62 -37.88 5.98
C ALA A 305 12.57 -37.45 4.94
N LEU A 306 13.01 -37.03 3.75
CA LEU A 306 12.11 -36.62 2.67
C LEU A 306 11.21 -37.79 2.20
N ARG A 307 11.77 -38.99 1.97
CA ARG A 307 10.98 -40.17 1.58
C ARG A 307 9.97 -40.61 2.64
N ALA A 308 10.30 -40.44 3.92
CA ALA A 308 9.36 -40.72 4.99
C ALA A 308 8.13 -39.77 4.95
N ALA A 309 8.34 -38.51 4.60
CA ALA A 309 7.27 -37.50 4.53
C ALA A 309 6.28 -37.73 3.37
N VAL A 310 6.73 -38.30 2.26
CA VAL A 310 5.90 -38.59 1.07
C VAL A 310 5.41 -40.04 0.99
N LYS A 311 5.61 -40.83 2.04
CA LYS A 311 5.17 -42.24 2.06
C LYS A 311 3.66 -42.36 1.83
N GLY A 312 3.27 -42.95 0.70
CA GLY A 312 1.88 -43.16 0.32
C GLY A 312 1.24 -42.01 -0.47
N VAL A 313 2.04 -41.04 -0.93
CA VAL A 313 1.62 -40.02 -1.89
C VAL A 313 1.52 -40.67 -3.27
N ASP A 314 0.37 -40.49 -3.92
CA ASP A 314 0.08 -40.96 -5.28
C ASP A 314 -0.13 -39.73 -6.18
N VAL A 315 0.70 -39.60 -7.21
CA VAL A 315 0.67 -38.45 -8.15
C VAL A 315 -0.60 -38.43 -9.00
N ALA A 316 -1.13 -39.59 -9.40
CA ALA A 316 -2.36 -39.67 -10.19
C ALA A 316 -3.57 -39.25 -9.34
N LYS A 317 -3.61 -39.70 -8.08
CA LYS A 317 -4.65 -39.27 -7.13
C LYS A 317 -4.54 -37.78 -6.79
N ALA A 318 -3.31 -37.27 -6.63
CA ALA A 318 -3.09 -35.85 -6.42
C ALA A 318 -3.60 -35.02 -7.61
N ALA A 319 -3.39 -35.50 -8.84
CA ALA A 319 -3.90 -34.84 -10.04
C ALA A 319 -5.44 -34.83 -10.08
N GLU A 320 -6.10 -35.93 -9.74
CA GLU A 320 -7.55 -36.03 -9.65
C GLU A 320 -8.14 -35.03 -8.64
N ILE A 321 -7.63 -35.03 -7.40
CA ILE A 321 -8.17 -34.22 -6.31
C ILE A 321 -7.90 -32.72 -6.52
N SER A 322 -6.71 -32.38 -7.03
CA SER A 322 -6.33 -30.98 -7.27
C SER A 322 -6.91 -30.40 -8.56
N GLY A 323 -7.33 -31.25 -9.51
CA GLY A 323 -7.71 -30.83 -10.85
C GLY A 323 -6.52 -30.38 -11.72
N VAL A 324 -5.28 -30.53 -11.26
CA VAL A 324 -4.07 -30.23 -12.04
C VAL A 324 -3.59 -31.52 -12.72
N PRO A 325 -3.38 -31.55 -14.05
CA PRO A 325 -2.96 -32.75 -14.74
C PRO A 325 -1.65 -33.34 -14.19
N ALA A 326 -1.56 -34.66 -14.08
CA ALA A 326 -0.37 -35.36 -13.57
C ALA A 326 0.91 -34.99 -14.36
N GLU A 327 0.79 -34.82 -15.68
CA GLU A 327 1.91 -34.40 -16.53
C GLU A 327 2.38 -32.97 -16.23
N THR A 328 1.46 -32.06 -15.89
CA THR A 328 1.80 -30.71 -15.43
C THR A 328 2.54 -30.76 -14.10
N ILE A 329 2.09 -31.59 -13.16
CA ILE A 329 2.75 -31.80 -11.86
C ILE A 329 4.19 -32.29 -12.06
N LYS A 330 4.37 -33.32 -12.90
CA LYS A 330 5.71 -33.87 -13.20
C LYS A 330 6.61 -32.83 -13.86
N ARG A 331 6.12 -32.12 -14.89
CA ARG A 331 6.88 -31.09 -15.60
C ARG A 331 7.38 -30.02 -14.64
N ILE A 332 6.50 -29.46 -13.81
CA ILE A 332 6.87 -28.41 -12.86
C ILE A 332 7.86 -28.94 -11.82
N ALA A 333 7.68 -30.17 -11.34
CA ALA A 333 8.64 -30.80 -10.43
C ALA A 333 10.03 -30.95 -11.06
N HIS A 334 10.10 -31.30 -12.35
CA HIS A 334 11.36 -31.38 -13.10
C HIS A 334 12.01 -30.01 -13.28
N ASP A 335 11.25 -29.03 -13.78
CA ASP A 335 11.73 -27.67 -14.02
C ASP A 335 12.24 -27.04 -12.72
N PHE A 336 11.49 -27.21 -11.63
CA PHE A 336 11.86 -26.74 -10.30
C PHE A 336 13.15 -27.39 -9.80
N ALA A 337 13.31 -28.71 -9.94
CA ALA A 337 14.50 -29.41 -9.47
C ALA A 337 15.76 -29.12 -10.31
N GLN A 338 15.60 -28.82 -11.60
CA GLN A 338 16.72 -28.53 -12.51
C GLN A 338 17.15 -27.06 -12.50
N ALA A 339 16.30 -26.16 -11.97
CA ALA A 339 16.56 -24.73 -12.00
C ALA A 339 17.77 -24.33 -11.15
N LYS A 340 18.58 -23.40 -11.67
CA LYS A 340 19.63 -22.72 -10.90
C LYS A 340 18.99 -21.66 -10.01
N GLY A 341 18.97 -21.90 -8.70
CA GLY A 341 18.30 -21.02 -7.74
C GLY A 341 16.80 -21.28 -7.71
N ALA A 342 16.40 -22.51 -7.39
CA ALA A 342 15.00 -22.84 -7.15
C ALA A 342 14.54 -22.25 -5.80
N LEU A 343 13.30 -21.75 -5.76
CA LEU A 343 12.68 -21.22 -4.56
C LEU A 343 11.19 -21.54 -4.57
N ALA A 344 10.71 -22.28 -3.57
CA ALA A 344 9.30 -22.44 -3.30
C ALA A 344 8.86 -21.55 -2.13
N ILE A 345 7.71 -20.89 -2.24
CA ILE A 345 7.15 -20.05 -1.16
C ILE A 345 5.67 -20.40 -0.94
N GLY A 346 5.19 -20.24 0.29
CA GLY A 346 3.80 -20.50 0.67
C GLY A 346 3.19 -19.32 1.43
N GLY A 347 1.97 -18.95 1.09
CA GLY A 347 1.25 -17.81 1.66
C GLY A 347 -0.21 -17.76 1.22
N GLY A 348 -0.88 -16.63 1.48
CA GLY A 348 -2.29 -16.40 1.13
C GLY A 348 -3.20 -17.61 1.42
N VAL A 349 -3.84 -18.17 0.40
CA VAL A 349 -4.77 -19.31 0.57
C VAL A 349 -4.10 -20.57 1.15
N ALA A 350 -2.81 -20.81 0.84
CA ALA A 350 -2.10 -22.02 1.28
C ALA A 350 -1.84 -22.04 2.79
N MET A 351 -1.88 -20.87 3.45
CA MET A 351 -1.64 -20.71 4.88
C MET A 351 -2.92 -20.46 5.71
N THR A 352 -4.10 -20.52 5.09
CA THR A 352 -5.36 -20.17 5.77
C THR A 352 -6.31 -21.35 5.93
N GLY A 353 -5.93 -22.57 5.53
CA GLY A 353 -6.74 -23.78 5.73
C GLY A 353 -6.58 -24.43 7.10
N SER A 354 -7.47 -25.37 7.42
CA SER A 354 -7.36 -26.24 8.61
C SER A 354 -6.14 -27.18 8.63
N GLN A 355 -5.42 -27.29 7.52
CA GLN A 355 -4.15 -28.02 7.36
C GLN A 355 -3.03 -27.09 6.86
N ALA A 356 -3.12 -25.79 7.13
CA ALA A 356 -2.15 -24.80 6.66
C ALA A 356 -0.70 -25.12 7.08
N THR A 357 -0.51 -25.59 8.31
CA THR A 357 0.84 -25.94 8.80
C THR A 357 1.45 -27.08 8.00
N ASP A 358 0.69 -28.16 7.76
CA ASP A 358 1.13 -29.32 6.97
C ASP A 358 1.46 -28.92 5.52
N THR A 359 0.63 -28.07 4.91
CA THR A 359 0.88 -27.51 3.57
C THR A 359 2.23 -26.77 3.51
N LEU A 360 2.51 -25.91 4.50
CA LEU A 360 3.76 -25.14 4.51
C LEU A 360 4.98 -25.99 4.87
N ILE A 361 4.80 -27.08 5.65
CA ILE A 361 5.85 -28.09 5.82
C ILE A 361 6.17 -28.73 4.47
N ALA A 362 5.16 -29.12 3.67
CA ALA A 362 5.40 -29.67 2.33
C ALA A 362 6.17 -28.70 1.40
N VAL A 363 5.83 -27.41 1.44
CA VAL A 363 6.57 -26.37 0.70
C VAL A 363 8.02 -26.23 1.20
N ASN A 364 8.25 -26.28 2.51
CA ASN A 364 9.60 -26.27 3.08
C ASN A 364 10.41 -27.52 2.68
N LEU A 365 9.76 -28.67 2.54
CA LEU A 365 10.39 -29.90 2.10
C LEU A 365 10.79 -29.86 0.63
N LEU A 366 9.99 -29.24 -0.25
CA LEU A 366 10.39 -28.96 -1.64
C LEU A 366 11.69 -28.14 -1.69
N ASN A 367 11.78 -27.07 -0.90
CA ASN A 367 13.00 -26.26 -0.79
C ASN A 367 14.19 -27.05 -0.28
N SER A 368 13.96 -27.92 0.71
CA SER A 368 15.00 -28.79 1.26
C SER A 368 15.50 -29.80 0.21
N ALA A 369 14.58 -30.35 -0.59
CA ALA A 369 14.90 -31.31 -1.65
C ALA A 369 15.78 -30.71 -2.75
N VAL A 370 15.68 -29.41 -3.05
CA VAL A 370 16.50 -28.73 -4.08
C VAL A 370 17.69 -27.96 -3.50
N GLY A 371 17.96 -28.08 -2.19
CA GLY A 371 19.09 -27.41 -1.54
C GLY A 371 18.97 -25.88 -1.52
N ALA A 372 17.74 -25.35 -1.47
CA ALA A 372 17.44 -23.91 -1.41
C ALA A 372 17.75 -23.29 -0.03
N VAL A 373 17.71 -24.10 1.03
CA VAL A 373 17.87 -23.62 2.41
C VAL A 373 19.30 -23.16 2.67
N GLY A 374 19.45 -21.96 3.24
CA GLY A 374 20.74 -21.26 3.38
C GLY A 374 21.18 -20.51 2.11
N LYS A 375 20.55 -20.77 0.96
CA LYS A 375 20.84 -20.10 -0.33
C LYS A 375 19.76 -19.09 -0.68
N THR A 376 18.57 -19.55 -1.08
CA THR A 376 17.41 -18.70 -1.46
C THR A 376 16.41 -18.55 -0.32
N ILE A 377 16.50 -19.38 0.73
CA ILE A 377 15.80 -19.19 2.02
C ILE A 377 16.84 -18.95 3.10
N ARG A 378 16.81 -17.78 3.74
CA ARG A 378 17.85 -17.35 4.70
C ARG A 378 17.23 -16.98 6.04
N PHE A 379 17.67 -17.65 7.09
CA PHE A 379 17.34 -17.28 8.47
C PHE A 379 18.36 -16.28 9.04
N GLY A 380 17.88 -15.43 9.93
CA GLY A 380 18.67 -14.42 10.63
C GLY A 380 18.29 -12.99 10.27
N ALA A 381 17.83 -12.77 9.04
CA ALA A 381 17.19 -11.53 8.59
C ALA A 381 15.66 -11.61 8.78
N ASP A 382 15.23 -12.22 9.88
CA ASP A 382 13.86 -12.71 10.04
C ASP A 382 12.88 -11.52 10.14
N ALA A 383 11.73 -11.64 9.47
CA ALA A 383 10.74 -10.57 9.44
C ALA A 383 10.13 -10.36 10.83
N ALA A 384 9.84 -9.10 11.21
CA ALA A 384 9.29 -8.78 12.52
C ALA A 384 7.93 -9.43 12.80
N LEU A 385 7.15 -9.73 11.76
CA LEU A 385 5.92 -10.53 11.84
C LEU A 385 6.14 -11.91 12.51
N GLY A 386 7.38 -12.39 12.57
CA GLY A 386 7.79 -13.54 13.39
C GLY A 386 7.47 -13.40 14.89
N LYS A 387 7.25 -12.17 15.39
CA LYS A 387 7.13 -11.84 16.81
C LYS A 387 5.69 -11.56 17.27
N THR A 388 4.68 -11.77 16.41
CA THR A 388 3.26 -11.61 16.80
C THR A 388 2.78 -12.78 17.66
N GLY A 389 1.83 -12.54 18.55
CA GLY A 389 1.04 -13.59 19.20
C GLY A 389 0.13 -14.32 18.21
N SER A 390 -0.58 -15.34 18.70
CA SER A 390 -1.48 -16.16 17.87
C SER A 390 -2.95 -15.77 18.04
N TYR A 391 -3.78 -16.10 17.04
CA TYR A 391 -5.24 -16.07 17.20
C TYR A 391 -5.73 -16.92 18.40
N ALA A 392 -5.08 -18.06 18.67
CA ALA A 392 -5.38 -18.87 19.85
C ALA A 392 -5.16 -18.13 21.18
N ASP A 393 -4.20 -17.20 21.26
CA ASP A 393 -4.00 -16.36 22.44
C ASP A 393 -5.15 -15.35 22.61
N MET A 394 -5.64 -14.78 21.51
CA MET A 394 -6.85 -13.95 21.51
C MET A 394 -8.11 -14.74 21.90
N ALA A 395 -8.25 -15.98 21.43
CA ALA A 395 -9.35 -16.86 21.82
C ALA A 395 -9.32 -17.17 23.32
N LYS A 396 -8.14 -17.46 23.90
CA LYS A 396 -7.96 -17.65 25.34
C LYS A 396 -8.26 -16.39 26.14
N LEU A 397 -7.83 -15.22 25.65
CA LEU A 397 -8.18 -13.93 26.27
C LEU A 397 -9.69 -13.73 26.27
N THR A 398 -10.36 -14.05 25.15
CA THR A 398 -11.82 -13.95 25.01
C THR A 398 -12.55 -14.81 26.05
N GLN A 399 -12.08 -16.05 26.24
CA GLN A 399 -12.61 -16.94 27.27
C GLN A 399 -12.39 -16.38 28.69
N ALA A 400 -11.19 -15.85 28.99
CA ALA A 400 -10.88 -15.26 30.28
C ALA A 400 -11.75 -14.01 30.58
N MET A 401 -12.00 -13.16 29.57
CA MET A 401 -12.94 -12.04 29.68
C MET A 401 -14.36 -12.54 29.95
N ALA A 402 -14.81 -13.55 29.20
CA ALA A 402 -16.15 -14.12 29.35
C ALA A 402 -16.40 -14.75 30.74
N ALA A 403 -15.34 -15.28 31.37
CA ALA A 403 -15.33 -15.86 32.70
C ALA A 403 -15.15 -14.82 33.84
N GLY A 404 -14.98 -13.53 33.53
CA GLY A 404 -14.76 -12.48 34.54
C GLY A 404 -13.38 -12.52 35.20
N GLU A 405 -12.38 -13.11 34.53
CA GLU A 405 -10.99 -13.11 35.02
C GLU A 405 -10.25 -11.82 34.70
N ILE A 406 -10.74 -11.04 33.72
CA ILE A 406 -10.15 -9.78 33.27
C ILE A 406 -11.01 -8.63 33.74
N ASP A 407 -10.45 -7.79 34.63
CA ASP A 407 -11.09 -6.60 35.16
C ASP A 407 -10.70 -5.34 34.36
N VAL A 408 -9.49 -5.31 33.78
CA VAL A 408 -8.98 -4.21 32.96
C VAL A 408 -8.40 -4.75 31.66
N LEU A 409 -8.86 -4.21 30.53
CA LEU A 409 -8.29 -4.48 29.21
C LEU A 409 -7.78 -3.18 28.60
N VAL A 410 -6.49 -3.13 28.29
CA VAL A 410 -5.88 -2.04 27.51
C VAL A 410 -5.74 -2.49 26.06
N LEU A 411 -6.27 -1.69 25.14
CA LEU A 411 -6.25 -1.92 23.71
C LEU A 411 -5.47 -0.79 23.03
N ALA A 412 -4.33 -1.10 22.44
CA ALA A 412 -3.46 -0.13 21.78
C ALA A 412 -3.58 -0.24 20.25
N ASP A 413 -4.37 0.66 19.66
CA ASP A 413 -4.60 0.85 18.23
C ASP A 413 -4.99 -0.44 17.47
N VAL A 414 -5.92 -1.21 18.06
CA VAL A 414 -6.42 -2.47 17.50
C VAL A 414 -7.94 -2.50 17.42
N ASN A 415 -8.46 -3.26 16.45
CA ASN A 415 -9.90 -3.42 16.23
C ASN A 415 -10.38 -4.89 16.23
N PRO A 416 -10.16 -5.67 17.31
CA PRO A 416 -10.53 -7.08 17.39
C PRO A 416 -12.05 -7.36 17.26
N VAL A 417 -12.92 -6.38 17.58
CA VAL A 417 -14.38 -6.54 17.37
C VAL A 417 -14.72 -6.71 15.90
N TYR A 418 -13.98 -6.05 15.01
CA TYR A 418 -14.13 -6.18 13.56
C TYR A 418 -13.25 -7.31 12.98
N ASN A 419 -12.01 -7.43 13.46
CA ASN A 419 -10.98 -8.33 12.89
C ASN A 419 -11.06 -9.80 13.34
N MET A 420 -12.01 -10.15 14.21
CA MET A 420 -12.23 -11.54 14.64
C MET A 420 -13.55 -12.07 14.08
N PRO A 421 -13.68 -13.39 13.85
CA PRO A 421 -14.96 -14.00 13.48
C PRO A 421 -16.05 -13.61 14.47
N ALA A 422 -17.26 -13.32 13.99
CA ALA A 422 -18.38 -12.94 14.88
C ALA A 422 -18.66 -14.01 15.94
N LYS A 423 -18.46 -15.29 15.59
CA LYS A 423 -18.61 -16.43 16.51
C LYS A 423 -17.51 -16.54 17.57
N SER A 424 -16.48 -15.71 17.53
CA SER A 424 -15.45 -15.68 18.59
C SER A 424 -16.00 -15.18 19.92
N GLY A 425 -17.10 -14.42 19.91
CA GLY A 425 -17.69 -13.86 21.12
C GLY A 425 -16.86 -12.71 21.72
N PHE A 426 -15.88 -12.15 21.00
CA PHE A 426 -14.99 -11.12 21.53
C PHE A 426 -15.77 -9.87 21.97
N GLY A 427 -16.71 -9.40 21.14
CA GLY A 427 -17.51 -8.20 21.44
C GLY A 427 -18.42 -8.36 22.65
N GLU A 428 -19.01 -9.54 22.84
CA GLU A 428 -19.83 -9.91 23.99
C GLU A 428 -18.97 -10.08 25.26
N ALA A 429 -17.79 -10.68 25.14
CA ALA A 429 -16.86 -10.83 26.24
C ALA A 429 -16.28 -9.47 26.69
N LEU A 430 -16.03 -8.56 25.75
CA LEU A 430 -15.56 -7.19 26.04
C LEU A 430 -16.53 -6.43 26.94
N ALA A 431 -17.84 -6.61 26.75
CA ALA A 431 -18.89 -5.97 27.55
C ALA A 431 -18.91 -6.42 29.02
N LYS A 432 -18.24 -7.53 29.37
CA LYS A 432 -18.09 -8.03 30.75
C LYS A 432 -16.87 -7.48 31.48
N VAL A 433 -15.94 -6.84 30.76
CA VAL A 433 -14.72 -6.27 31.36
C VAL A 433 -15.09 -4.97 32.07
N GLY A 434 -14.68 -4.84 33.35
CA GLY A 434 -15.05 -3.70 34.19
C GLY A 434 -14.50 -2.35 33.70
N LEU A 435 -13.30 -2.34 33.10
CA LEU A 435 -12.71 -1.15 32.48
C LEU A 435 -12.00 -1.54 31.17
N VAL A 436 -12.46 -0.99 30.06
CA VAL A 436 -11.81 -1.08 28.75
C VAL A 436 -11.16 0.26 28.42
N VAL A 437 -9.83 0.27 28.30
CA VAL A 437 -9.02 1.45 27.95
C VAL A 437 -8.60 1.33 26.49
N SER A 438 -9.04 2.26 25.65
CA SER A 438 -8.62 2.34 24.25
C SER A 438 -7.59 3.45 24.04
N LEU A 439 -6.43 3.09 23.50
CA LEU A 439 -5.40 4.01 23.02
C LEU A 439 -5.48 4.02 21.49
N ALA A 440 -6.22 4.96 20.91
CA ALA A 440 -6.48 5.00 19.48
C ALA A 440 -6.55 6.43 18.97
N SER A 441 -6.22 6.64 17.69
CA SER A 441 -6.24 7.97 17.07
C SER A 441 -7.61 8.35 16.49
N HIS A 442 -8.42 7.35 16.13
CA HIS A 442 -9.73 7.52 15.49
C HIS A 442 -10.72 6.43 15.92
N PRO A 443 -12.03 6.67 15.75
CA PRO A 443 -13.08 5.73 16.14
C PRO A 443 -13.11 4.45 15.31
N THR A 444 -13.41 3.32 15.97
CA THR A 444 -13.63 1.99 15.39
C THR A 444 -14.75 1.25 16.13
N GLU A 445 -15.13 0.06 15.65
CA GLU A 445 -16.08 -0.84 16.34
C GLU A 445 -15.62 -1.16 17.77
N THR A 446 -14.31 -1.28 17.97
CA THR A 446 -13.74 -1.59 19.28
C THR A 446 -13.73 -0.36 20.18
N THR A 447 -13.35 0.81 19.69
CA THR A 447 -13.34 2.03 20.52
C THR A 447 -14.75 2.43 20.94
N ALA A 448 -15.77 2.16 20.10
CA ALA A 448 -17.17 2.41 20.43
C ALA A 448 -17.67 1.60 21.64
N LYS A 449 -16.97 0.51 22.00
CA LYS A 449 -17.25 -0.32 23.17
C LYS A 449 -16.30 -0.04 24.34
N ALA A 450 -15.38 0.92 24.21
CA ALA A 450 -14.44 1.25 25.27
C ALA A 450 -15.12 2.03 26.41
N THR A 451 -14.70 1.78 27.65
CA THR A 451 -15.13 2.57 28.81
C THR A 451 -14.50 3.96 28.75
N VAL A 452 -13.21 4.00 28.40
CA VAL A 452 -12.45 5.24 28.24
C VAL A 452 -11.61 5.19 26.97
N VAL A 453 -11.47 6.34 26.33
CA VAL A 453 -10.58 6.54 25.17
C VAL A 453 -9.58 7.62 25.54
N LEU A 454 -8.29 7.27 25.44
CA LEU A 454 -7.17 8.20 25.54
C LEU A 454 -6.57 8.35 24.14
N PRO A 455 -6.79 9.49 23.46
CA PRO A 455 -6.34 9.69 22.10
C PRO A 455 -4.83 9.49 21.95
N ALA A 456 -4.46 8.48 21.18
CA ALA A 456 -3.08 8.25 20.78
C ALA A 456 -2.76 9.13 19.56
N LEU A 457 -1.62 9.81 19.60
CA LEU A 457 -1.12 10.57 18.46
C LEU A 457 -0.73 9.66 17.30
N HIS A 458 -0.86 10.16 16.08
CA HIS A 458 -0.47 9.43 14.88
C HIS A 458 1.06 9.29 14.81
N SER A 459 1.56 8.27 14.12
CA SER A 459 3.00 7.99 13.96
C SER A 459 3.82 9.18 13.43
N LEU A 460 3.22 10.03 12.59
CA LEU A 460 3.85 11.26 12.06
C LEU A 460 3.92 12.42 13.06
N GLU A 461 3.27 12.30 14.22
CA GLU A 461 3.19 13.29 15.31
C GLU A 461 3.95 12.82 16.57
N SER A 462 4.55 11.62 16.55
CA SER A 462 5.11 10.98 17.74
C SER A 462 6.54 10.50 17.53
N TRP A 463 7.33 10.54 18.60
CA TRP A 463 8.61 9.85 18.68
C TRP A 463 8.44 8.34 18.80
N GLY A 464 9.38 7.59 18.25
CA GLY A 464 9.51 6.16 18.42
C GLY A 464 10.55 5.56 17.50
N ASP A 465 10.51 4.25 17.35
CA ASP A 465 11.32 3.49 16.39
C ASP A 465 10.56 2.21 16.02
N TYR A 466 11.01 1.57 14.95
CA TYR A 466 10.42 0.32 14.49
C TYR A 466 11.46 -0.59 13.84
N ALA A 467 11.56 -1.82 14.32
CA ALA A 467 12.41 -2.84 13.74
C ALA A 467 11.60 -3.66 12.72
N ALA A 468 11.76 -3.38 11.43
CA ALA A 468 11.03 -4.07 10.35
C ALA A 468 11.46 -5.55 10.20
N ARG A 469 12.74 -5.82 10.43
CA ARG A 469 13.36 -7.14 10.48
C ARG A 469 14.61 -7.06 11.34
N ASP A 470 15.15 -8.21 11.71
CA ASP A 470 16.40 -8.26 12.47
C ASP A 470 17.53 -7.54 11.69
N GLY A 471 18.26 -6.65 12.40
CA GLY A 471 19.31 -5.81 11.82
C GLY A 471 18.84 -4.54 11.12
N VAL A 472 17.54 -4.23 11.06
CA VAL A 472 17.02 -2.98 10.47
C VAL A 472 16.06 -2.29 11.43
N ILE A 473 16.50 -1.17 12.01
CA ILE A 473 15.73 -0.36 12.95
C ILE A 473 15.53 1.04 12.35
N GLY A 474 14.29 1.34 11.94
CA GLY A 474 13.90 2.67 11.50
C GLY A 474 13.62 3.58 12.70
N LEU A 475 14.11 4.82 12.65
CA LEU A 475 13.80 5.85 13.65
C LEU A 475 12.53 6.58 13.22
N MET A 476 11.54 6.66 14.10
CA MET A 476 10.28 7.35 13.86
C MET A 476 10.34 8.71 14.56
N GLN A 477 10.77 9.74 13.83
CA GLN A 477 10.72 11.11 14.33
C GLN A 477 9.35 11.73 14.00
N PRO A 478 8.81 12.59 14.89
CA PRO A 478 7.66 13.41 14.56
C PRO A 478 8.03 14.37 13.42
N THR A 479 7.13 14.47 12.46
CA THR A 479 7.32 15.28 11.25
C THR A 479 6.50 16.57 11.29
N MET A 480 5.60 16.69 12.27
CA MET A 480 4.84 17.87 12.63
C MET A 480 4.31 17.72 14.06
N GLY A 481 3.80 18.81 14.64
CA GLY A 481 3.03 18.74 15.89
C GLY A 481 1.63 18.14 15.68
N PRO A 482 0.84 17.96 16.75
CA PRO A 482 -0.53 17.45 16.65
C PRO A 482 -1.38 18.26 15.67
N VAL A 483 -2.13 17.56 14.82
CA VAL A 483 -3.01 18.18 13.83
C VAL A 483 -3.99 19.15 14.49
N THR A 484 -4.16 20.31 13.87
CA THR A 484 -5.18 21.29 14.26
C THR A 484 -6.52 20.91 13.67
N MET A 485 -7.52 20.72 14.53
CA MET A 485 -8.92 20.48 14.18
C MET A 485 -9.80 21.54 14.85
N ASP A 486 -10.72 22.14 14.12
CA ASP A 486 -11.63 23.19 14.63
C ASP A 486 -10.90 24.33 15.35
N GLY A 487 -9.72 24.70 14.84
CA GLY A 487 -8.89 25.80 15.37
C GLY A 487 -8.03 25.45 16.59
N LYS A 488 -8.01 24.19 17.05
CA LYS A 488 -7.17 23.74 18.18
C LYS A 488 -6.38 22.47 17.82
N PRO A 489 -5.14 22.32 18.30
CA PRO A 489 -4.44 21.04 18.21
C PRO A 489 -5.25 19.92 18.89
N VAL A 490 -5.21 18.72 18.33
CA VAL A 490 -5.74 17.52 18.97
C VAL A 490 -5.10 17.35 20.35
N ASP A 491 -5.93 17.18 21.37
CA ASP A 491 -5.50 16.87 22.73
C ASP A 491 -5.23 15.36 22.85
N GLY A 492 -4.00 14.98 22.49
CA GLY A 492 -3.53 13.59 22.49
C GLY A 492 -2.07 13.49 22.91
N LYS A 493 -1.65 12.27 23.26
CA LYS A 493 -0.25 11.94 23.60
C LYS A 493 0.22 10.72 22.82
N SER A 494 1.54 10.50 22.72
CA SER A 494 2.02 9.25 22.12
C SER A 494 1.58 8.05 22.97
N THR A 495 1.39 6.89 22.35
CA THR A 495 1.02 5.65 23.07
C THR A 495 2.01 5.35 24.21
N GLY A 496 3.30 5.59 23.98
CA GLY A 496 4.33 5.40 25.01
C GLY A 496 4.17 6.35 26.20
N ASP A 497 3.86 7.62 25.96
CA ASP A 497 3.60 8.59 27.03
C ASP A 497 2.39 8.19 27.87
N ILE A 498 1.30 7.75 27.20
CA ILE A 498 0.10 7.30 27.91
C ILE A 498 0.40 6.10 28.81
N LEU A 499 1.16 5.13 28.32
CA LEU A 499 1.55 3.95 29.11
C LEU A 499 2.44 4.34 30.30
N LEU A 500 3.39 5.25 30.10
CA LEU A 500 4.25 5.77 31.17
C LEU A 500 3.42 6.50 32.25
N LEU A 501 2.48 7.34 31.86
CA LEU A 501 1.56 8.05 32.77
C LEU A 501 0.70 7.06 33.59
N LEU A 502 -0.02 6.16 32.90
CA LEU A 502 -0.88 5.18 33.55
C LEU A 502 -0.08 4.22 34.44
N GLY A 503 1.11 3.81 34.00
CA GLY A 503 1.99 2.91 34.75
C GLY A 503 2.53 3.55 36.03
N ARG A 504 3.02 4.80 35.96
CA ARG A 504 3.48 5.54 37.14
C ARG A 504 2.36 5.75 38.14
N ARG A 505 1.17 6.15 37.67
CA ARG A 505 -0.01 6.31 38.51
C ARG A 505 -0.42 5.01 39.20
N ALA A 506 -0.42 3.90 38.45
CA ALA A 506 -0.72 2.58 38.98
C ALA A 506 0.26 2.12 40.07
N LEU A 507 1.54 2.44 39.92
CA LEU A 507 2.61 2.10 40.86
C LEU A 507 2.73 3.10 42.03
N GLY A 508 2.11 4.28 41.93
CA GLY A 508 2.29 5.37 42.90
C GLY A 508 3.71 5.94 42.89
N THR A 509 4.37 5.94 41.73
CA THR A 509 5.75 6.43 41.54
C THR A 509 5.76 7.75 40.79
N GLU A 510 6.69 8.63 41.13
CA GLU A 510 6.94 9.88 40.42
C GLU A 510 7.94 9.69 39.27
N GLU A 511 8.04 10.67 38.39
CA GLU A 511 9.11 10.78 37.40
C GLU A 511 10.50 10.68 38.08
N GLY A 512 11.44 10.02 37.41
CA GLY A 512 12.77 9.71 37.92
C GLY A 512 12.85 8.53 38.90
N LYS A 513 11.73 7.94 39.31
CA LYS A 513 11.67 6.85 40.30
C LYS A 513 10.99 5.59 39.76
N GLY A 514 11.32 4.44 40.35
CA GLY A 514 10.69 3.16 40.05
C GLY A 514 11.09 2.56 38.69
N SER A 515 10.35 1.55 38.24
CA SER A 515 10.62 0.81 37.01
C SER A 515 10.17 1.53 35.74
N LEU A 516 9.32 2.55 35.84
CA LEU A 516 8.79 3.35 34.72
C LEU A 516 9.14 4.84 34.91
N LYS A 517 10.44 5.10 35.09
CA LYS A 517 11.00 6.38 35.57
C LYS A 517 11.00 7.54 34.57
N TRP A 518 10.90 7.28 33.27
CA TRP A 518 11.10 8.30 32.21
C TRP A 518 9.97 9.33 32.15
N GLY A 519 10.29 10.63 32.01
CA GLY A 519 9.27 11.68 31.92
C GLY A 519 8.43 11.58 30.65
N SER A 520 9.07 11.22 29.54
CA SER A 520 8.46 11.05 28.22
C SER A 520 8.91 9.78 27.51
N PHE A 521 8.18 9.38 26.49
CA PHE A 521 8.56 8.30 25.60
C PHE A 521 9.76 8.67 24.72
N GLU A 522 9.95 9.96 24.37
CA GLU A 522 11.15 10.41 23.68
C GLU A 522 12.41 10.11 24.52
N GLU A 523 12.38 10.40 25.82
CA GLU A 523 13.49 10.07 26.73
C GLU A 523 13.78 8.57 26.76
N TYR A 524 12.73 7.74 26.83
CA TYR A 524 12.88 6.29 26.76
C TYR A 524 13.54 5.85 25.45
N VAL A 525 13.05 6.36 24.31
CA VAL A 525 13.63 6.06 22.98
C VAL A 525 15.09 6.50 22.93
N ARG A 526 15.43 7.70 23.39
CA ARG A 526 16.82 8.18 23.43
C ARG A 526 17.71 7.28 24.28
N GLU A 527 17.25 6.80 25.45
CA GLU A 527 18.01 5.85 26.27
C GLU A 527 18.26 4.52 25.53
N GLN A 528 17.24 3.99 24.83
CA GLN A 528 17.42 2.78 24.01
C GLN A 528 18.43 3.01 22.88
N TRP A 529 18.39 4.18 22.25
CA TRP A 529 19.28 4.55 21.15
C TRP A 529 20.71 4.85 21.61
N GLN A 530 20.93 5.28 22.85
CA GLN A 530 22.28 5.32 23.44
C GLN A 530 22.88 3.91 23.52
N GLY A 531 22.08 2.89 23.82
CA GLY A 531 22.50 1.49 23.76
C GLY A 531 22.91 1.08 22.34
N LEU A 532 22.11 1.43 21.33
CA LEU A 532 22.42 1.18 19.92
C LEU A 532 23.68 1.94 19.46
N ALA A 533 23.89 3.18 19.92
CA ALA A 533 25.08 3.96 19.61
C ALA A 533 26.37 3.28 20.11
N ARG A 534 26.34 2.64 21.28
CA ARG A 534 27.48 1.86 21.78
C ARG A 534 27.79 0.64 20.92
N GLN A 535 26.78 0.05 20.29
CA GLN A 535 26.91 -1.16 19.47
C GLN A 535 27.25 -0.85 18.00
N HIS A 536 26.65 0.21 17.45
CA HIS A 536 26.65 0.52 16.02
C HIS A 536 27.17 1.91 15.66
N GLY A 537 27.49 2.75 16.66
CA GLY A 537 27.90 4.14 16.44
C GLY A 537 29.33 4.33 15.93
N GLY A 538 30.13 3.26 15.85
CA GLY A 538 31.48 3.33 15.27
C GLY A 538 32.42 4.31 15.97
N GLY A 539 32.27 4.47 17.30
CA GLY A 539 33.07 5.41 18.11
C GLY A 539 32.59 6.87 18.10
N LYS A 540 31.49 7.19 17.40
CA LYS A 540 30.88 8.52 17.41
C LYS A 540 30.30 8.88 18.79
N THR A 541 30.16 10.18 19.06
CA THR A 541 29.36 10.63 20.19
C THR A 541 27.89 10.27 19.97
N PHE A 542 27.10 10.16 21.04
CA PHE A 542 25.66 9.90 20.90
C PHE A 542 24.95 11.00 20.10
N ALA A 543 25.37 12.26 20.25
CA ALA A 543 24.79 13.38 19.51
C ALA A 543 24.97 13.22 17.99
N ASP A 544 26.20 12.93 17.54
CA ASP A 544 26.49 12.74 16.12
C ASP A 544 25.77 11.51 15.56
N PHE A 545 25.75 10.40 16.32
CA PHE A 545 25.04 9.18 15.93
C PHE A 545 23.52 9.40 15.82
N TRP A 546 22.94 10.16 16.76
CA TRP A 546 21.52 10.47 16.78
C TRP A 546 21.13 11.36 15.60
N GLU A 547 21.89 12.43 15.33
CA GLU A 547 21.64 13.33 14.20
C GLU A 547 21.75 12.60 12.84
N GLU A 548 22.79 11.79 12.67
CA GLU A 548 22.93 10.97 11.45
C GLU A 548 21.76 9.99 11.30
N SER A 549 21.35 9.34 12.39
CA SER A 549 20.23 8.41 12.37
C SER A 549 18.91 9.10 12.05
N LEU A 550 18.68 10.32 12.54
CA LEU A 550 17.52 11.14 12.19
C LEU A 550 17.50 11.50 10.70
N ARG A 551 18.64 11.91 10.14
CA ARG A 551 18.74 12.26 8.72
C ARG A 551 18.54 11.05 7.83
N ARG A 552 19.23 9.95 8.15
CA ARG A 552 19.19 8.69 7.40
C ARG A 552 17.86 7.95 7.55
N GLY A 553 17.15 8.17 8.66
CA GLY A 553 15.89 7.52 9.01
C GLY A 553 16.02 6.25 9.85
N GLY A 554 17.21 5.94 10.36
CA GLY A 554 17.44 4.80 11.24
C GLY A 554 18.86 4.24 11.18
N VAL A 555 19.01 3.04 11.75
CA VAL A 555 20.26 2.26 11.77
C VAL A 555 20.01 0.86 11.22
N TRP A 556 20.93 0.39 10.38
CA TRP A 556 20.87 -0.96 9.84
C TRP A 556 22.26 -1.56 9.69
N GLY A 557 22.33 -2.88 9.91
CA GLY A 557 23.53 -3.69 9.83
C GLY A 557 23.24 -5.04 9.16
N ALA A 558 24.30 -5.80 8.89
CA ALA A 558 24.15 -7.16 8.37
C ALA A 558 23.48 -8.04 9.44
N PRO A 559 22.39 -8.75 9.11
CA PRO A 559 21.77 -9.68 10.03
C PRO A 559 22.73 -10.84 10.32
N ALA A 560 22.77 -11.29 11.57
CA ALA A 560 23.54 -12.47 11.94
C ALA A 560 22.92 -13.70 11.26
N THR A 561 23.74 -14.53 10.60
CA THR A 561 23.27 -15.82 10.08
C THR A 561 22.82 -16.70 11.23
N ALA A 562 21.66 -17.34 11.08
CA ALA A 562 21.15 -18.23 12.11
C ALA A 562 21.34 -19.71 11.76
N ALA A 563 21.74 -20.49 12.76
CA ALA A 563 21.83 -21.94 12.65
C ALA A 563 20.44 -22.58 12.51
N MET A 564 20.36 -23.64 11.72
CA MET A 564 19.16 -24.46 11.56
C MET A 564 19.18 -25.62 12.54
N GLY A 565 18.01 -25.94 13.10
CA GLY A 565 17.79 -27.11 13.93
C GLY A 565 17.50 -28.36 13.09
N LYS A 566 17.42 -29.51 13.76
CA LYS A 566 16.98 -30.76 13.13
C LYS A 566 15.50 -30.69 12.81
N ALA A 567 15.13 -31.22 11.65
CA ALA A 567 13.75 -31.38 11.25
C ALA A 567 13.02 -32.35 12.21
N ASN A 568 11.91 -31.91 12.78
CA ASN A 568 11.00 -32.74 13.56
C ASN A 568 9.67 -32.84 12.80
N ILE A 569 9.70 -33.65 11.74
CA ILE A 569 8.58 -33.80 10.81
C ILE A 569 7.83 -35.07 11.20
N GLY A 570 6.64 -34.90 11.77
CA GLY A 570 5.70 -36.01 11.93
C GLY A 570 5.17 -36.49 10.58
N ARG A 571 4.37 -37.56 10.58
CA ARG A 571 3.66 -37.99 9.36
C ARG A 571 2.68 -36.90 8.93
N LEU A 572 2.88 -36.34 7.74
CA LEU A 572 1.96 -35.38 7.14
C LEU A 572 0.65 -36.08 6.75
N THR A 573 -0.48 -35.40 6.97
CA THR A 573 -1.81 -35.98 6.70
C THR A 573 -2.11 -36.15 5.20
N GLY A 574 -1.44 -35.39 4.33
CA GLY A 574 -1.43 -35.60 2.87
C GLY A 574 -2.76 -35.38 2.15
N GLY A 575 -3.74 -34.71 2.78
CA GLY A 575 -5.08 -34.50 2.24
C GLY A 575 -5.45 -33.02 2.03
N PRO A 576 -6.57 -32.75 1.32
CA PRO A 576 -7.05 -31.39 1.12
C PRO A 576 -7.58 -30.77 2.41
N ALA A 577 -7.58 -29.43 2.51
CA ALA A 577 -8.16 -28.70 3.63
C ALA A 577 -9.59 -29.17 3.96
N LYS A 578 -9.88 -29.39 5.26
CA LYS A 578 -11.24 -29.70 5.71
C LYS A 578 -12.05 -28.42 5.80
N LEU A 579 -13.23 -28.43 5.18
CA LEU A 579 -14.16 -27.30 5.14
C LEU A 579 -15.49 -27.70 5.80
N GLU A 580 -16.02 -26.86 6.68
CA GLU A 580 -17.29 -27.05 7.37
C GLU A 580 -18.50 -26.66 6.49
N GLY A 581 -19.65 -27.28 6.73
CA GLY A 581 -20.91 -26.99 6.05
C GLY A 581 -21.21 -27.85 4.84
N ASP A 582 -22.48 -27.84 4.44
CA ASP A 582 -23.06 -28.58 3.31
C ASP A 582 -23.16 -27.73 2.03
N GLY A 583 -22.60 -26.51 2.05
CA GLY A 583 -22.51 -25.62 0.90
C GLY A 583 -21.77 -26.25 -0.28
N THR A 584 -21.95 -25.65 -1.46
CA THR A 584 -21.42 -26.19 -2.72
C THR A 584 -20.07 -25.60 -3.12
N HIS A 585 -19.71 -24.43 -2.59
CA HIS A 585 -18.47 -23.72 -2.94
C HIS A 585 -17.59 -23.47 -1.73
N ALA A 586 -16.29 -23.69 -1.85
CA ALA A 586 -15.34 -23.23 -0.85
C ALA A 586 -15.27 -21.69 -0.83
N LEU A 587 -15.29 -21.11 0.36
CA LEU A 587 -15.15 -19.66 0.53
C LEU A 587 -13.66 -19.28 0.62
N LEU A 588 -13.19 -18.49 -0.34
CA LEU A 588 -11.85 -17.92 -0.38
C LEU A 588 -11.89 -16.47 0.14
N LEU A 589 -11.36 -16.24 1.33
CA LEU A 589 -11.10 -14.88 1.81
C LEU A 589 -9.68 -14.48 1.44
N TYR A 590 -9.53 -13.27 0.91
CA TYR A 590 -8.22 -12.71 0.59
C TYR A 590 -8.10 -11.27 1.10
N PRO A 591 -6.93 -10.88 1.60
CA PRO A 591 -6.67 -9.51 2.00
C PRO A 591 -6.58 -8.58 0.78
N SER A 592 -7.05 -7.35 0.94
CA SER A 592 -7.02 -6.36 -0.14
C SER A 592 -5.72 -5.55 -0.09
N ALA A 593 -5.09 -5.28 -1.25
CA ALA A 593 -3.98 -4.33 -1.32
C ALA A 593 -4.37 -2.92 -0.86
N ARG A 594 -5.66 -2.57 -0.96
CA ARG A 594 -6.23 -1.28 -0.53
C ARG A 594 -6.50 -1.27 0.97
N PHE A 595 -7.24 -2.26 1.45
CA PHE A 595 -7.79 -2.22 2.82
C PHE A 595 -7.03 -3.07 3.84
N TYR A 596 -6.16 -3.97 3.38
CA TYR A 596 -5.42 -4.92 4.21
C TYR A 596 -6.37 -5.74 5.09
N ASP A 597 -6.34 -5.54 6.40
CA ASP A 597 -7.23 -6.15 7.39
C ASP A 597 -8.44 -5.26 7.75
N GLY A 598 -8.65 -4.14 7.06
CA GLY A 598 -9.71 -3.16 7.31
C GLY A 598 -9.24 -1.86 7.95
N ARG A 599 -8.02 -1.81 8.50
CA ARG A 599 -7.48 -0.56 9.13
C ARG A 599 -7.29 0.61 8.16
N SER A 600 -7.37 0.35 6.86
CA SER A 600 -7.23 1.37 5.82
C SER A 600 -8.54 1.63 5.06
N ALA A 601 -9.67 1.07 5.54
CA ALA A 601 -10.99 1.20 4.90
C ALA A 601 -11.57 2.61 4.96
N ASP A 602 -11.12 3.45 5.88
CA ASP A 602 -11.57 4.82 6.06
C ASP A 602 -10.80 5.85 5.21
N LYS A 603 -9.87 5.40 4.36
CA LYS A 603 -9.01 6.28 3.55
C LYS A 603 -9.63 6.51 2.17
N PRO A 604 -10.13 7.72 1.85
CA PRO A 604 -10.89 7.95 0.63
C PRO A 604 -10.08 7.74 -0.67
N TRP A 605 -8.76 7.94 -0.68
CA TRP A 605 -7.93 7.59 -1.84
C TRP A 605 -7.93 6.08 -2.10
N LEU A 606 -7.95 5.25 -1.05
CA LEU A 606 -7.96 3.79 -1.18
C LEU A 606 -9.35 3.27 -1.55
N GLN A 607 -10.40 3.94 -1.09
CA GLN A 607 -11.77 3.62 -1.50
C GLN A 607 -12.02 3.87 -2.99
N GLU A 608 -11.52 4.99 -3.50
CA GLU A 608 -11.70 5.37 -4.90
C GLU A 608 -10.73 4.70 -5.86
N ALA A 609 -9.53 4.33 -5.41
CA ALA A 609 -8.63 3.48 -6.16
C ALA A 609 -9.34 2.15 -6.48
N PRO A 610 -9.52 1.79 -7.76
CA PRO A 610 -10.23 0.57 -8.12
C PRO A 610 -9.48 -0.68 -7.66
N ASP A 611 -10.15 -1.83 -7.56
CA ASP A 611 -9.46 -3.12 -7.44
C ASP A 611 -8.64 -3.42 -8.71
N VAL A 612 -7.49 -4.09 -8.58
CA VAL A 612 -6.62 -4.35 -9.74
C VAL A 612 -7.23 -5.35 -10.72
N MET A 613 -7.88 -6.39 -10.20
CA MET A 613 -8.43 -7.48 -11.01
C MET A 613 -9.84 -7.15 -11.48
N THR A 614 -10.71 -6.67 -10.60
CA THR A 614 -12.13 -6.43 -10.93
C THR A 614 -12.43 -4.99 -11.31
N GLN A 615 -11.50 -4.07 -11.07
CA GLN A 615 -11.70 -2.63 -11.25
C GLN A 615 -12.82 -2.03 -10.38
N VAL A 616 -13.32 -2.76 -9.37
CA VAL A 616 -14.38 -2.25 -8.47
C VAL A 616 -13.81 -1.24 -7.47
N ALA A 617 -14.38 -0.04 -7.45
CA ALA A 617 -14.14 1.00 -6.45
C ALA A 617 -15.32 1.10 -5.46
N TRP A 618 -15.06 1.56 -4.24
CA TRP A 618 -16.03 1.83 -3.16
C TRP A 618 -16.87 0.66 -2.61
N ASP A 619 -17.03 -0.45 -3.33
CA ASP A 619 -17.87 -1.58 -2.92
C ASP A 619 -17.06 -2.79 -2.47
N GLY A 620 -17.67 -3.57 -1.56
CA GLY A 620 -17.38 -5.00 -1.42
C GLY A 620 -18.23 -5.82 -2.40
N TRP A 621 -17.67 -6.91 -2.94
CA TRP A 621 -18.32 -7.81 -3.89
C TRP A 621 -17.97 -9.27 -3.58
N VAL A 622 -18.73 -10.19 -4.18
CA VAL A 622 -18.39 -11.62 -4.24
C VAL A 622 -18.03 -12.00 -5.66
N GLU A 623 -16.85 -12.58 -5.86
CA GLU A 623 -16.52 -13.24 -7.12
C GLU A 623 -17.19 -14.60 -7.20
N VAL A 624 -17.95 -14.82 -8.27
CA VAL A 624 -18.72 -16.05 -8.51
C VAL A 624 -18.24 -16.66 -9.83
N PRO A 625 -17.91 -17.96 -9.90
CA PRO A 625 -17.51 -18.60 -11.14
C PRO A 625 -18.61 -18.44 -12.20
N VAL A 626 -18.24 -18.17 -13.45
CA VAL A 626 -19.21 -17.95 -14.53
C VAL A 626 -20.21 -19.09 -14.67
N GLU A 627 -19.78 -20.34 -14.50
CA GLU A 627 -20.65 -21.52 -14.58
C GLU A 627 -21.71 -21.54 -13.47
N THR A 628 -21.37 -21.00 -12.29
CA THR A 628 -22.31 -20.86 -11.17
C THR A 628 -23.22 -19.65 -11.37
N ALA A 629 -22.66 -18.55 -11.87
CA ALA A 629 -23.43 -17.35 -12.19
C ALA A 629 -24.51 -17.64 -13.24
N ASP A 630 -24.18 -18.36 -14.31
CA ASP A 630 -25.10 -18.73 -15.37
C ASP A 630 -26.23 -19.65 -14.85
N LYS A 631 -25.88 -20.66 -14.04
CA LYS A 631 -26.87 -21.55 -13.39
C LYS A 631 -27.85 -20.81 -12.49
N LEU A 632 -27.38 -19.76 -11.80
CA LEU A 632 -28.20 -18.95 -10.89
C LEU A 632 -28.81 -17.72 -11.57
N GLY A 633 -28.56 -17.50 -12.87
CA GLY A 633 -29.01 -16.33 -13.63
C GLY A 633 -28.48 -15.01 -13.08
N LEU A 634 -27.23 -14.99 -12.61
CA LEU A 634 -26.60 -13.83 -11.96
C LEU A 634 -25.82 -12.98 -12.95
N GLY A 635 -26.20 -11.69 -13.02
CA GLY A 635 -25.42 -10.66 -13.68
C GLY A 635 -24.48 -9.92 -12.73
N ARG A 636 -23.60 -9.10 -13.30
CA ARG A 636 -22.76 -8.19 -12.53
C ARG A 636 -23.62 -7.19 -11.73
N GLY A 637 -23.37 -7.12 -10.42
CA GLY A 637 -24.10 -6.27 -9.48
C GLY A 637 -25.40 -6.87 -8.94
N ASP A 638 -25.81 -8.06 -9.37
CA ASP A 638 -26.95 -8.75 -8.76
C ASP A 638 -26.60 -9.14 -7.33
N MET A 639 -27.51 -8.90 -6.40
CA MET A 639 -27.27 -9.21 -4.99
C MET A 639 -27.42 -10.71 -4.74
N VAL A 640 -26.43 -11.26 -4.05
CA VAL A 640 -26.36 -12.67 -3.69
C VAL A 640 -26.18 -12.80 -2.20
N LYS A 641 -26.98 -13.67 -1.60
CA LYS A 641 -26.82 -14.11 -0.23
C LYS A 641 -25.88 -15.30 -0.18
N LEU A 642 -24.79 -15.16 0.59
CA LEU A 642 -23.88 -16.24 0.93
C LEU A 642 -24.25 -16.74 2.33
N THR A 643 -24.43 -18.05 2.47
CA THR A 643 -24.76 -18.68 3.75
C THR A 643 -23.74 -19.75 4.09
N SER A 644 -23.28 -19.74 5.34
CA SER A 644 -22.43 -20.76 5.98
C SER A 644 -23.11 -21.27 7.26
N PRO A 645 -22.61 -22.33 7.91
CA PRO A 645 -23.09 -22.72 9.24
C PRO A 645 -22.95 -21.62 10.32
N HIS A 646 -22.09 -20.63 10.09
CA HIS A 646 -21.76 -19.60 11.08
C HIS A 646 -22.56 -18.31 10.90
N GLY A 647 -23.14 -18.09 9.72
CA GLY A 647 -23.91 -16.89 9.41
C GLY A 647 -24.14 -16.69 7.92
N SER A 648 -24.75 -15.56 7.58
CA SER A 648 -24.99 -15.16 6.19
C SER A 648 -24.66 -13.68 5.97
N ILE A 649 -24.20 -13.35 4.75
CA ILE A 649 -23.98 -11.97 4.29
C ILE A 649 -24.57 -11.79 2.89
N GLU A 650 -24.81 -10.55 2.48
CA GLU A 650 -25.26 -10.21 1.13
C GLU A 650 -24.26 -9.29 0.44
N LEU A 651 -23.85 -9.66 -0.78
CA LEU A 651 -22.89 -8.91 -1.58
C LEU A 651 -23.31 -8.91 -3.06
N PRO A 652 -22.99 -7.85 -3.82
CA PRO A 652 -23.16 -7.83 -5.27
C PRO A 652 -22.21 -8.85 -5.93
N ALA A 653 -22.74 -9.59 -6.89
CA ALA A 653 -21.99 -10.58 -7.65
C ALA A 653 -21.07 -9.96 -8.71
N TRP A 654 -19.90 -10.57 -8.84
CA TRP A 654 -18.96 -10.39 -9.93
C TRP A 654 -18.69 -11.74 -10.61
N PRO A 655 -19.37 -12.04 -11.74
CA PRO A 655 -19.07 -13.25 -12.51
C PRO A 655 -17.61 -13.25 -12.98
N SER A 656 -16.86 -14.30 -12.64
CA SER A 656 -15.41 -14.39 -12.81
C SER A 656 -15.02 -15.66 -13.57
N LYS A 657 -14.24 -15.48 -14.66
CA LYS A 657 -13.64 -16.58 -15.43
C LYS A 657 -12.33 -17.07 -14.81
N THR A 658 -11.76 -16.27 -13.92
CA THR A 658 -10.43 -16.43 -13.33
C THR A 658 -10.52 -16.99 -11.91
N LEU A 659 -11.58 -17.76 -11.63
CA LEU A 659 -11.87 -18.42 -10.37
C LEU A 659 -12.17 -19.91 -10.61
N HIS A 660 -11.77 -20.77 -9.68
CA HIS A 660 -12.08 -22.21 -9.74
C HIS A 660 -13.60 -22.45 -9.60
N PRO A 661 -14.23 -23.33 -10.42
CA PRO A 661 -15.69 -23.54 -10.39
C PRO A 661 -16.28 -23.97 -9.05
N GLY A 662 -15.48 -24.63 -8.20
CA GLY A 662 -15.86 -25.04 -6.84
C GLY A 662 -15.59 -23.99 -5.75
N ALA A 663 -15.33 -22.73 -6.10
CA ALA A 663 -14.95 -21.69 -5.16
C ALA A 663 -15.77 -20.40 -5.35
N VAL A 664 -15.89 -19.60 -4.29
CA VAL A 664 -16.30 -18.20 -4.32
C VAL A 664 -15.27 -17.37 -3.59
N ALA A 665 -15.04 -16.12 -3.99
CA ALA A 665 -14.02 -15.29 -3.35
C ALA A 665 -14.56 -13.94 -2.88
N VAL A 666 -14.11 -13.49 -1.71
CA VAL A 666 -14.51 -12.21 -1.11
C VAL A 666 -13.28 -11.53 -0.51
N ALA A 667 -13.05 -10.27 -0.91
CA ALA A 667 -12.01 -9.45 -0.31
C ALA A 667 -12.34 -9.09 1.14
N MET A 668 -11.33 -9.12 2.01
CA MET A 668 -11.42 -8.63 3.38
C MET A 668 -11.20 -7.11 3.46
N GLY A 669 -11.58 -6.53 4.61
CA GLY A 669 -11.30 -5.13 4.94
C GLY A 669 -12.42 -4.14 4.64
N LEU A 670 -13.61 -4.60 4.24
CA LEU A 670 -14.83 -3.77 4.18
C LEU A 670 -15.92 -4.33 5.09
N GLY A 671 -17.03 -3.60 5.21
CA GLY A 671 -18.19 -4.00 6.02
C GLY A 671 -18.02 -3.72 7.51
N HIS A 672 -17.41 -2.56 7.80
CA HIS A 672 -17.35 -1.99 9.14
C HIS A 672 -18.76 -1.66 9.64
N ASP A 673 -19.04 -1.99 10.89
CA ASP A 673 -20.33 -1.67 11.55
C ASP A 673 -20.33 -0.26 12.14
N PHE A 674 -19.15 0.31 12.38
CA PHE A 674 -19.03 1.66 12.89
C PHE A 674 -19.27 2.69 11.76
N PRO A 675 -20.16 3.69 11.95
CA PRO A 675 -20.39 4.74 10.96
C PRO A 675 -19.21 5.72 10.95
N GLY A 676 -18.17 5.42 10.16
CA GLY A 676 -17.07 6.34 9.88
C GLY A 676 -17.31 7.15 8.61
N ALA A 677 -16.74 8.35 8.53
CA ALA A 677 -16.91 9.31 7.42
C ALA A 677 -16.60 8.76 6.02
N PHE A 678 -15.87 7.64 5.92
CA PHE A 678 -15.58 6.96 4.64
C PHE A 678 -15.67 5.42 4.68
N ALA A 679 -15.67 4.78 5.87
CA ALA A 679 -15.68 3.32 6.00
C ALA A 679 -17.08 2.68 5.90
N ASN A 680 -18.12 3.37 6.38
CA ASN A 680 -19.51 2.91 6.29
C ASN A 680 -20.49 4.10 6.36
N GLY A 681 -21.21 4.38 5.28
CA GLY A 681 -22.30 5.37 5.27
C GLY A 681 -21.85 6.84 5.29
N GLY A 682 -20.58 7.09 5.01
CA GLY A 682 -19.96 8.41 4.94
C GLY A 682 -20.46 9.30 3.80
N ARG A 683 -19.95 10.55 3.73
CA ARG A 683 -20.41 11.58 2.78
C ARG A 683 -19.24 12.32 2.13
N ILE A 684 -19.26 12.46 0.80
CA ILE A 684 -18.41 13.43 0.08
C ILE A 684 -19.26 14.68 -0.19
N ARG A 685 -18.82 15.83 0.34
CA ARG A 685 -19.54 17.10 0.18
C ARG A 685 -19.24 17.71 -1.18
N THR A 686 -20.30 18.12 -1.87
CA THR A 686 -20.23 18.90 -3.12
C THR A 686 -20.98 20.22 -2.96
N ASN A 687 -20.92 21.10 -3.95
CA ASN A 687 -21.74 22.32 -4.00
C ASN A 687 -23.23 22.08 -4.30
N THR A 688 -23.69 20.82 -4.30
CA THR A 688 -25.10 20.44 -4.47
C THR A 688 -25.55 19.60 -3.26
N GLU A 689 -26.85 19.62 -2.92
CA GLU A 689 -27.44 18.77 -1.86
C GLU A 689 -27.37 17.26 -2.16
N HIS A 690 -26.73 16.85 -3.27
CA HIS A 690 -26.48 15.46 -3.61
C HIS A 690 -25.32 14.90 -2.77
N ASP A 691 -25.58 14.68 -1.48
CA ASP A 691 -24.73 13.87 -0.62
C ASP A 691 -24.57 12.48 -1.26
N VAL A 692 -23.34 12.14 -1.66
CA VAL A 692 -23.04 10.83 -2.23
C VAL A 692 -22.91 9.83 -1.08
N PHE A 693 -23.92 8.96 -0.91
CA PHE A 693 -23.86 7.84 0.03
C PHE A 693 -22.69 6.90 -0.32
N LEU A 694 -21.77 6.73 0.63
CA LEU A 694 -20.66 5.79 0.55
C LEU A 694 -21.15 4.42 1.08
N ASN A 695 -21.68 3.56 0.23
CA ASN A 695 -22.29 2.31 0.69
C ASN A 695 -21.29 1.15 0.79
N GLY A 696 -21.38 0.44 1.92
CA GLY A 696 -20.44 -0.59 2.38
C GLY A 696 -20.64 -2.00 1.82
N GLY A 697 -19.63 -2.82 2.12
CA GLY A 697 -19.69 -4.28 2.02
C GLY A 697 -20.25 -4.92 3.29
N ALA A 698 -20.06 -6.23 3.40
CA ALA A 698 -20.28 -6.98 4.63
C ALA A 698 -18.97 -7.70 4.97
N SER A 699 -18.59 -7.70 6.25
CA SER A 699 -17.37 -8.39 6.66
C SER A 699 -17.51 -9.91 6.43
N PRO A 700 -16.65 -10.53 5.61
CA PRO A 700 -16.72 -11.96 5.35
C PRO A 700 -16.33 -12.82 6.57
N LEU A 701 -15.73 -12.21 7.60
CA LEU A 701 -15.41 -12.87 8.87
C LEU A 701 -16.67 -13.37 9.61
N ARG A 702 -17.85 -12.86 9.28
CA ARG A 702 -19.15 -13.35 9.80
C ARG A 702 -19.51 -14.75 9.32
N LEU A 703 -18.87 -15.25 8.27
CA LEU A 703 -19.09 -16.58 7.71
C LEU A 703 -18.11 -17.63 8.28
N LEU A 704 -17.11 -17.21 9.05
CA LEU A 704 -16.05 -18.11 9.53
C LEU A 704 -16.37 -18.73 10.90
N PRO A 705 -15.84 -19.94 11.16
CA PRO A 705 -15.73 -20.46 12.52
C PRO A 705 -14.76 -19.61 13.35
N ALA A 706 -14.77 -19.84 14.66
CA ALA A 706 -13.87 -19.20 15.61
C ALA A 706 -12.79 -20.13 16.18
N ALA A 707 -12.67 -21.35 15.66
CA ALA A 707 -11.68 -22.31 16.15
C ALA A 707 -10.30 -22.04 15.51
N PRO A 708 -9.21 -21.96 16.31
CA PRO A 708 -7.86 -21.88 15.77
C PRO A 708 -7.43 -23.19 15.09
N GLU A 709 -6.51 -23.11 14.12
CA GLU A 709 -5.82 -24.28 13.57
C GLU A 709 -4.97 -24.95 14.64
N ALA A 710 -5.03 -26.28 14.72
CA ALA A 710 -4.55 -27.03 15.88
C ALA A 710 -3.02 -26.97 16.09
N ALA A 711 -2.23 -26.87 15.03
CA ALA A 711 -0.76 -26.94 15.10
C ALA A 711 -0.10 -25.57 15.33
N SER A 712 -0.70 -24.51 14.77
CA SER A 712 -0.16 -23.15 14.73
C SER A 712 -0.89 -22.18 15.64
N GLY A 713 -2.15 -22.45 15.96
CA GLY A 713 -3.02 -21.52 16.67
C GLY A 713 -3.54 -20.36 15.81
N GLY A 714 -3.29 -20.35 14.50
CA GLY A 714 -3.75 -19.30 13.58
C GLY A 714 -5.24 -19.41 13.24
N LEU A 715 -5.84 -18.32 12.75
CA LEU A 715 -7.23 -18.32 12.28
C LEU A 715 -7.35 -18.93 10.87
N PRO A 716 -8.11 -20.01 10.68
CA PRO A 716 -8.38 -20.55 9.35
C PRO A 716 -9.37 -19.66 8.59
N HIS A 717 -8.94 -19.01 7.50
CA HIS A 717 -9.82 -18.27 6.59
C HIS A 717 -10.43 -19.17 5.49
N LEU A 718 -9.73 -20.24 5.09
CA LEU A 718 -10.24 -21.31 4.24
C LEU A 718 -10.80 -22.42 5.13
N ALA A 719 -12.03 -22.24 5.61
CA ALA A 719 -12.61 -23.10 6.64
C ALA A 719 -14.02 -23.61 6.34
N VAL A 720 -14.74 -23.00 5.39
CA VAL A 720 -16.17 -23.26 5.19
C VAL A 720 -16.51 -23.44 3.72
N LYS A 721 -17.58 -24.19 3.49
CA LYS A 721 -18.35 -24.13 2.26
C LYS A 721 -19.56 -23.23 2.45
N VAL A 722 -19.93 -22.53 1.38
CA VAL A 722 -21.08 -21.65 1.36
C VAL A 722 -22.07 -22.05 0.26
N SER A 723 -23.34 -21.78 0.51
CA SER A 723 -24.40 -21.82 -0.50
C SER A 723 -24.70 -20.40 -1.00
N LEU A 724 -25.05 -20.28 -2.28
CA LEU A 724 -25.39 -19.02 -2.92
C LEU A 724 -26.90 -18.98 -3.24
N ALA A 725 -27.55 -17.87 -2.93
CA ALA A 725 -28.93 -17.61 -3.32
C ALA A 725 -29.08 -16.20 -3.90
N ARG A 726 -29.72 -16.10 -5.08
CA ARG A 726 -30.08 -14.80 -5.68
C ARG A 726 -31.18 -14.16 -4.84
N THR A 727 -31.02 -12.89 -4.47
CA THR A 727 -32.03 -12.18 -3.66
C THR A 727 -33.06 -11.42 -4.48
N GLY A 728 -32.78 -11.21 -5.77
CA GLY A 728 -33.61 -10.41 -6.69
C GLY A 728 -33.31 -8.91 -6.64
N ALA A 729 -32.58 -8.43 -5.64
CA ALA A 729 -32.09 -7.06 -5.60
C ALA A 729 -30.86 -6.86 -6.51
N ARG A 730 -30.62 -5.63 -6.96
CA ARG A 730 -29.44 -5.27 -7.75
C ARG A 730 -28.77 -4.02 -7.19
N ARG A 731 -27.45 -4.07 -7.06
CA ARG A 731 -26.59 -2.95 -6.66
C ARG A 731 -25.46 -2.77 -7.69
N PRO A 732 -25.53 -1.74 -8.54
CA PRO A 732 -24.47 -1.46 -9.49
C PRO A 732 -23.11 -1.27 -8.79
N LEU A 733 -22.09 -1.87 -9.37
CA LEU A 733 -20.70 -1.74 -8.96
C LEU A 733 -20.05 -0.57 -9.70
N ALA A 734 -19.29 0.26 -8.99
CA ALA A 734 -18.55 1.36 -9.60
C ALA A 734 -17.25 0.86 -10.22
N ILE A 735 -17.22 0.76 -11.56
CA ILE A 735 -16.08 0.22 -12.31
C ILE A 735 -15.67 1.25 -13.36
N PRO A 736 -14.47 1.84 -13.27
CA PRO A 736 -14.03 2.87 -14.21
C PRO A 736 -13.61 2.30 -15.58
N GLN A 737 -13.33 1.00 -15.68
CA GLN A 737 -12.94 0.33 -16.91
C GLN A 737 -14.11 -0.47 -17.50
N ALA A 738 -14.50 -0.17 -18.74
CA ALA A 738 -15.68 -0.76 -19.38
C ALA A 738 -15.45 -2.20 -19.88
N THR A 739 -14.29 -2.47 -20.48
CA THR A 739 -13.90 -3.78 -21.04
C THR A 739 -12.47 -4.13 -20.62
N PHE A 740 -12.18 -5.42 -20.50
CA PHE A 740 -10.83 -5.94 -20.28
C PHE A 740 -10.18 -6.47 -21.56
N ASP A 741 -10.90 -6.49 -22.67
CA ASP A 741 -10.40 -6.88 -23.99
C ASP A 741 -10.03 -5.60 -24.77
N ASP A 742 -8.82 -5.55 -25.31
CA ASP A 742 -8.38 -4.42 -26.13
C ASP A 742 -8.80 -4.54 -27.60
N GLU A 743 -9.52 -5.62 -27.95
CA GLU A 743 -10.11 -5.88 -29.26
C GLU A 743 -9.09 -5.83 -30.40
N ASN A 744 -7.85 -6.26 -30.13
CA ASN A 744 -6.70 -6.22 -31.04
C ASN A 744 -6.34 -4.81 -31.55
N ARG A 745 -6.59 -3.76 -30.76
CA ARG A 745 -6.25 -2.36 -31.09
C ARG A 745 -4.81 -1.97 -30.74
N GLU A 746 -3.93 -2.95 -30.58
CA GLU A 746 -2.50 -2.77 -30.28
C GLU A 746 -2.21 -1.86 -29.06
N ILE A 747 -3.07 -1.90 -28.03
CA ILE A 747 -2.93 -1.07 -26.83
C ILE A 747 -1.94 -1.71 -25.86
N ALA A 748 -2.17 -2.98 -25.55
CA ALA A 748 -1.40 -3.74 -24.57
C ALA A 748 -0.56 -4.81 -25.26
N GLU A 749 0.68 -4.49 -25.63
CA GLU A 749 1.49 -5.39 -26.43
C GLU A 749 2.22 -6.44 -25.60
N ILE A 750 2.28 -7.66 -26.15
CA ILE A 750 3.04 -8.79 -25.60
C ILE A 750 4.04 -9.30 -26.63
N VAL A 751 5.18 -9.80 -26.15
CA VAL A 751 6.20 -10.43 -26.98
C VAL A 751 6.69 -11.72 -26.31
N GLY A 752 6.81 -12.80 -27.08
CA GLY A 752 7.35 -14.06 -26.56
C GLY A 752 8.82 -13.92 -26.17
N LEU A 753 9.27 -14.60 -25.12
CA LEU A 753 10.63 -14.50 -24.58
C LEU A 753 11.73 -14.76 -25.64
N ALA A 754 11.51 -15.75 -26.52
CA ALA A 754 12.44 -16.05 -27.61
C ALA A 754 12.57 -14.87 -28.59
N ALA A 755 11.44 -14.31 -29.03
CA ALA A 755 11.41 -13.14 -29.92
C ALA A 755 12.01 -11.90 -29.24
N ALA A 756 11.72 -11.69 -27.95
CA ALA A 756 12.28 -10.58 -27.19
C ALA A 756 13.82 -10.67 -27.10
N ARG A 757 14.38 -11.87 -26.91
CA ARG A 757 15.84 -12.10 -26.94
C ARG A 757 16.43 -11.84 -28.32
N GLU A 758 15.75 -12.27 -29.38
CA GLU A 758 16.16 -12.01 -30.75
C GLU A 758 16.16 -10.50 -31.08
N MET A 759 15.14 -9.78 -30.60
CA MET A 759 15.05 -8.32 -30.70
C MET A 759 16.19 -7.61 -29.96
N GLU A 760 16.56 -8.06 -28.74
CA GLU A 760 17.71 -7.51 -28.01
C GLU A 760 19.05 -7.71 -28.75
N LEU A 761 19.20 -8.83 -29.47
CA LEU A 761 20.40 -9.13 -30.25
C LEU A 761 20.48 -8.32 -31.56
N ARG A 762 19.35 -8.17 -32.26
CA ARG A 762 19.30 -7.45 -33.55
C ARG A 762 19.25 -5.93 -33.40
N GLY A 763 18.86 -5.43 -32.23
CA GLY A 763 18.54 -4.03 -32.05
C GLY A 763 17.20 -3.66 -32.70
N LYS A 764 16.80 -2.39 -32.55
CA LYS A 764 15.54 -1.91 -33.12
C LYS A 764 15.69 -1.82 -34.65
N SER A 765 14.78 -2.45 -35.40
CA SER A 765 14.74 -2.30 -36.86
C SER A 765 14.57 -0.81 -37.22
N PRO A 766 15.26 -0.29 -38.25
CA PRO A 766 15.05 1.07 -38.76
C PRO A 766 13.62 1.34 -39.26
N GLU A 767 12.80 0.29 -39.40
CA GLU A 767 11.39 0.38 -39.80
C GLU A 767 10.54 1.03 -38.70
N GLY A 768 10.58 2.34 -38.70
CA GLY A 768 9.78 3.24 -37.87
C GLY A 768 9.87 4.64 -38.42
N ALA A 769 9.84 4.80 -39.76
CA ALA A 769 9.71 6.10 -40.38
C ALA A 769 8.53 6.81 -39.71
N SER A 770 8.82 7.94 -39.06
CA SER A 770 7.78 8.78 -38.44
C SER A 770 6.65 8.91 -39.45
N LEU A 771 5.42 8.57 -39.06
CA LEU A 771 4.28 8.72 -39.95
C LEU A 771 4.34 10.11 -40.60
N PRO A 772 4.13 10.21 -41.93
CA PRO A 772 4.10 11.48 -42.63
C PRO A 772 3.20 12.46 -41.88
N SER A 773 3.68 13.70 -41.69
CA SER A 773 2.94 14.73 -40.98
C SER A 773 2.94 16.00 -41.81
N MET A 774 1.78 16.62 -41.92
CA MET A 774 1.64 17.96 -42.49
C MET A 774 2.20 19.04 -41.57
N TYR A 775 2.37 18.76 -40.28
CA TYR A 775 3.03 19.65 -39.32
C TYR A 775 4.55 19.57 -39.43
N PRO A 776 5.26 20.72 -39.36
CA PRO A 776 6.72 20.74 -39.34
C PRO A 776 7.28 20.02 -38.11
N PRO A 777 8.49 19.45 -38.18
CA PRO A 777 9.16 18.91 -37.01
C PRO A 777 9.35 20.00 -35.93
N VAL A 778 8.92 19.70 -34.71
CA VAL A 778 9.09 20.60 -33.56
C VAL A 778 10.54 20.53 -33.07
N LYS A 779 11.18 21.69 -32.88
CA LYS A 779 12.53 21.80 -32.31
C LYS A 779 12.43 22.11 -30.82
N TYR A 780 13.16 21.36 -29.99
CA TYR A 780 13.23 21.55 -28.54
C TYR A 780 14.59 22.14 -28.16
N PRO A 781 14.69 23.43 -27.76
CA PRO A 781 15.96 24.11 -27.55
C PRO A 781 16.81 23.48 -26.45
N ASP A 782 16.24 23.35 -25.26
CA ASP A 782 16.98 22.91 -24.07
C ASP A 782 16.63 21.45 -23.75
N TYR A 783 15.42 21.21 -23.25
CA TYR A 783 14.95 19.91 -22.77
C TYR A 783 13.84 19.33 -23.66
N ARG A 784 13.71 18.00 -23.69
CA ARG A 784 12.53 17.29 -24.19
C ARG A 784 12.10 16.28 -23.14
N TRP A 785 11.10 16.63 -22.35
CA TRP A 785 10.61 15.73 -21.31
C TRP A 785 9.81 14.57 -21.91
N GLY A 786 10.06 13.37 -21.39
CA GLY A 786 9.35 12.17 -21.80
C GLY A 786 9.29 11.13 -20.70
N MET A 787 8.51 10.09 -20.94
CA MET A 787 8.34 8.98 -20.00
C MET A 787 8.43 7.65 -20.75
N ALA A 788 9.03 6.66 -20.11
CA ALA A 788 9.03 5.27 -20.57
C ALA A 788 8.32 4.41 -19.52
N VAL A 789 7.46 3.50 -19.97
CA VAL A 789 6.74 2.55 -19.12
C VAL A 789 7.11 1.13 -19.54
N ASP A 790 7.83 0.43 -18.67
CA ASP A 790 8.09 -1.00 -18.83
C ASP A 790 6.88 -1.80 -18.34
N VAL A 791 6.05 -2.24 -19.29
CA VAL A 791 4.82 -2.98 -19.00
C VAL A 791 5.14 -4.38 -18.47
N ASP A 792 6.31 -4.93 -18.80
CA ASP A 792 6.78 -6.21 -18.25
C ASP A 792 6.98 -6.14 -16.73
N ALA A 793 7.56 -5.03 -16.26
CA ALA A 793 7.78 -4.75 -14.85
C ALA A 793 6.53 -4.25 -14.11
N CYS A 794 5.44 -3.88 -14.81
CA CYS A 794 4.24 -3.34 -14.17
C CYS A 794 3.39 -4.47 -13.56
N THR A 795 3.29 -4.49 -12.24
CA THR A 795 2.57 -5.54 -11.51
C THR A 795 1.09 -5.26 -11.27
N GLY A 796 0.60 -4.06 -11.56
CA GLY A 796 -0.77 -3.69 -11.22
C GLY A 796 -0.96 -3.04 -9.84
N CYS A 797 0.10 -2.76 -9.06
CA CYS A 797 -0.03 -2.37 -7.63
C CYS A 797 -0.76 -1.06 -7.29
N GLN A 798 -1.14 -0.24 -8.27
CA GLN A 798 -1.83 1.06 -8.12
C GLN A 798 -1.17 2.14 -7.26
N ALA A 799 0.04 1.93 -6.73
CA ALA A 799 0.77 2.95 -5.99
C ALA A 799 0.93 4.26 -6.78
N CYS A 800 1.15 4.16 -8.10
CA CYS A 800 1.26 5.32 -9.00
C CYS A 800 -0.03 6.16 -9.09
N VAL A 801 -1.21 5.54 -8.94
CA VAL A 801 -2.51 6.22 -8.97
C VAL A 801 -2.66 7.10 -7.75
N VAL A 802 -2.50 6.54 -6.56
CA VAL A 802 -2.65 7.30 -5.30
C VAL A 802 -1.53 8.33 -5.13
N ALA A 803 -0.29 8.02 -5.52
CA ALA A 803 0.80 8.99 -5.49
C ALA A 803 0.51 10.20 -6.42
N CYS A 804 -0.09 9.96 -7.59
CA CYS A 804 -0.50 11.04 -8.48
C CYS A 804 -1.62 11.88 -7.87
N SER A 805 -2.60 11.26 -7.20
CA SER A 805 -3.68 11.97 -6.53
C SER A 805 -3.18 12.82 -5.36
N ALA A 806 -2.29 12.27 -4.54
CA ALA A 806 -1.66 12.94 -3.40
C ALA A 806 -0.80 14.14 -3.83
N GLU A 807 0.05 13.95 -4.85
CA GLU A 807 0.96 15.01 -5.31
C GLU A 807 0.24 16.17 -6.00
N ASN A 808 -0.81 15.86 -6.75
CA ASN A 808 -1.45 16.81 -7.66
C ASN A 808 -2.84 17.24 -7.21
N ASN A 809 -3.18 17.13 -5.93
CA ASN A 809 -4.46 17.58 -5.36
C ASN A 809 -5.68 17.07 -6.13
N VAL A 810 -5.63 15.83 -6.62
CA VAL A 810 -6.74 15.25 -7.40
C VAL A 810 -7.89 14.91 -6.44
N PRO A 811 -9.10 15.45 -6.64
CA PRO A 811 -10.19 15.29 -5.70
C PRO A 811 -10.77 13.87 -5.72
N VAL A 812 -11.32 13.46 -4.59
CA VAL A 812 -12.12 12.23 -4.48
C VAL A 812 -13.58 12.55 -4.82
N VAL A 813 -14.19 11.78 -5.72
CA VAL A 813 -15.53 12.08 -6.28
C VAL A 813 -16.64 11.16 -5.81
N GLY A 814 -16.29 9.98 -5.28
CA GLY A 814 -17.25 9.05 -4.69
C GLY A 814 -17.87 8.07 -5.67
N LYS A 815 -18.50 7.03 -5.10
CA LYS A 815 -19.02 5.85 -5.83
C LYS A 815 -19.89 6.20 -7.03
N ALA A 816 -20.91 7.05 -6.84
CA ALA A 816 -21.86 7.38 -7.89
C ALA A 816 -21.16 8.02 -9.10
N GLN A 817 -20.26 8.97 -8.86
CA GLN A 817 -19.53 9.64 -9.95
C GLN A 817 -18.56 8.69 -10.65
N VAL A 818 -17.89 7.79 -9.92
CA VAL A 818 -17.08 6.74 -10.52
C VAL A 818 -17.93 5.83 -11.41
N ALA A 819 -19.11 5.40 -10.95
CA ALA A 819 -20.03 4.57 -11.73
C ALA A 819 -20.57 5.27 -13.00
N TYR A 820 -20.72 6.60 -12.97
CA TYR A 820 -21.05 7.40 -14.16
C TYR A 820 -19.86 7.63 -15.11
N GLY A 821 -18.68 7.07 -14.84
CA GLY A 821 -17.47 7.27 -15.65
C GLY A 821 -16.79 8.63 -15.43
N ARG A 822 -17.03 9.27 -14.28
CA ARG A 822 -16.55 10.63 -13.94
C ARG A 822 -15.43 10.64 -12.90
N ALA A 823 -14.79 9.49 -12.70
CA ALA A 823 -13.63 9.34 -11.81
C ALA A 823 -12.53 10.36 -12.13
N GLN A 824 -12.02 11.05 -11.11
CA GLN A 824 -10.89 11.98 -11.25
C GLN A 824 -9.60 11.21 -11.01
N GLN A 825 -9.10 10.59 -12.07
CA GLN A 825 -7.82 9.89 -12.06
C GLN A 825 -7.01 10.33 -13.28
N TRP A 826 -5.86 10.95 -13.03
CA TRP A 826 -4.93 11.44 -14.07
C TRP A 826 -4.07 10.34 -14.68
N ILE A 827 -3.86 9.28 -13.91
CA ILE A 827 -3.29 8.01 -14.31
C ILE A 827 -4.30 6.93 -13.94
N ARG A 828 -4.70 6.13 -14.92
CA ARG A 828 -5.50 4.93 -14.73
C ARG A 828 -4.59 3.73 -14.84
N LEU A 829 -4.80 2.72 -14.02
CA LEU A 829 -4.14 1.45 -14.22
C LEU A 829 -5.12 0.47 -14.84
N GLU A 830 -4.98 0.26 -16.14
CA GLU A 830 -5.86 -0.57 -16.94
C GLU A 830 -5.37 -2.02 -16.93
N ARG A 831 -6.30 -2.96 -16.82
CA ARG A 831 -6.03 -4.39 -16.94
C ARG A 831 -6.51 -4.87 -18.29
N TRP A 832 -5.62 -5.49 -19.07
CA TRP A 832 -5.96 -6.07 -20.37
C TRP A 832 -5.76 -7.58 -20.35
N GLU A 833 -6.79 -8.33 -20.71
CA GLU A 833 -6.75 -9.78 -20.89
C GLU A 833 -6.27 -10.10 -22.30
N LYS A 834 -5.24 -10.95 -22.43
CA LYS A 834 -4.70 -11.42 -23.71
C LYS A 834 -4.88 -12.92 -23.86
N GLY A 835 -5.32 -13.34 -25.05
CA GLY A 835 -5.62 -14.73 -25.37
C GLY A 835 -6.94 -15.23 -24.77
N GLN A 836 -7.22 -16.52 -24.92
CA GLN A 836 -8.48 -17.10 -24.43
C GLN A 836 -8.47 -17.37 -22.92
N GLY A 837 -9.58 -17.02 -22.26
CA GLY A 837 -9.85 -17.42 -20.87
C GLY A 837 -9.17 -16.58 -19.79
N GLY A 838 -8.67 -15.38 -20.09
CA GLY A 838 -8.11 -14.46 -19.10
C GLY A 838 -6.80 -14.92 -18.46
N LYS A 839 -6.09 -15.87 -19.10
CA LYS A 839 -4.85 -16.45 -18.55
C LYS A 839 -3.70 -15.45 -18.49
N THR A 840 -3.55 -14.63 -19.54
CA THR A 840 -2.50 -13.61 -19.61
C THR A 840 -3.09 -12.24 -19.33
N ASN A 841 -2.52 -11.53 -18.36
CA ASN A 841 -2.92 -10.17 -18.03
C ASN A 841 -1.77 -9.20 -18.30
N VAL A 842 -2.13 -8.03 -18.83
CA VAL A 842 -1.22 -6.90 -19.05
C VAL A 842 -1.74 -5.73 -18.23
N PHE A 843 -0.93 -5.23 -17.31
CA PHE A 843 -1.24 -4.04 -16.53
C PHE A 843 -0.59 -2.82 -17.17
N LEU A 844 -1.40 -1.89 -17.67
CA LEU A 844 -0.94 -0.75 -18.43
C LEU A 844 -1.37 0.56 -17.73
N PRO A 845 -0.42 1.33 -17.19
CA PRO A 845 -0.71 2.67 -16.69
C PRO A 845 -0.96 3.64 -17.85
N MET A 846 -2.21 4.08 -18.00
CA MET A 846 -2.64 5.04 -19.02
C MET A 846 -2.80 6.44 -18.43
N PHE A 847 -2.13 7.43 -19.02
CA PHE A 847 -2.12 8.83 -18.57
C PHE A 847 -1.93 9.78 -19.77
N CYS A 848 -1.79 11.09 -19.55
CA CYS A 848 -1.52 12.01 -20.66
C CYS A 848 -0.23 11.62 -21.40
N GLN A 849 -0.33 11.44 -22.70
CA GLN A 849 0.79 11.02 -23.55
C GLN A 849 1.71 12.18 -23.97
N HIS A 850 1.34 13.42 -23.63
CA HIS A 850 2.06 14.65 -24.02
C HIS A 850 2.47 14.64 -25.51
N CYS A 851 1.49 14.29 -26.36
CA CYS A 851 1.59 14.17 -27.81
C CYS A 851 2.20 15.41 -28.44
N ALA A 852 3.24 15.30 -29.28
CA ALA A 852 3.79 16.45 -30.01
C ALA A 852 2.80 17.00 -31.05
N VAL A 853 1.96 16.14 -31.63
CA VAL A 853 0.81 16.52 -32.46
C VAL A 853 -0.43 16.25 -31.62
N ALA A 854 -0.73 17.17 -30.69
CA ALA A 854 -1.80 16.97 -29.72
C ALA A 854 -3.18 17.37 -30.27
N PRO A 855 -4.08 16.42 -30.56
CA PRO A 855 -5.42 16.74 -31.07
C PRO A 855 -6.27 17.52 -30.06
N CYS A 856 -5.97 17.40 -28.76
CA CYS A 856 -6.70 18.09 -27.70
C CYS A 856 -6.40 19.60 -27.59
N GLU A 857 -5.37 20.12 -28.27
CA GLU A 857 -5.00 21.55 -28.23
C GLU A 857 -5.77 22.43 -29.21
N PRO A 858 -5.79 22.16 -30.53
CA PRO A 858 -6.46 23.06 -31.49
C PRO A 858 -7.97 23.15 -31.28
N VAL A 859 -8.58 22.18 -30.59
CA VAL A 859 -10.00 22.20 -30.24
C VAL A 859 -10.35 23.04 -29.01
N CYS A 860 -9.35 23.64 -28.34
CA CYS A 860 -9.58 24.51 -27.20
C CYS A 860 -9.76 25.96 -27.67
N PRO A 861 -10.98 26.54 -27.64
CA PRO A 861 -11.23 27.87 -28.20
C PRO A 861 -10.56 29.01 -27.43
N VAL A 862 -10.08 28.74 -26.21
CA VAL A 862 -9.50 29.73 -25.29
C VAL A 862 -8.01 29.47 -25.01
N TYR A 863 -7.40 28.52 -25.71
CA TYR A 863 -5.97 28.14 -25.56
C TYR A 863 -5.58 27.75 -24.12
N ALA A 864 -6.51 27.12 -23.38
CA ALA A 864 -6.22 26.58 -22.05
C ALA A 864 -5.31 25.34 -22.11
N ALA A 865 -5.26 24.64 -23.25
CA ALA A 865 -4.30 23.58 -23.53
C ALA A 865 -3.36 24.03 -24.65
N TYR A 866 -2.05 23.92 -24.43
CA TYR A 866 -1.02 24.37 -25.38
C TYR A 866 0.30 23.62 -25.18
N HIS A 867 1.18 23.64 -26.18
CA HIS A 867 2.55 23.11 -26.06
C HIS A 867 3.53 24.11 -25.48
N THR A 868 4.31 23.67 -24.50
CA THR A 868 5.51 24.37 -24.03
C THR A 868 6.71 24.16 -24.96
N ALA A 869 7.72 25.03 -24.87
CA ALA A 869 8.96 24.90 -25.62
C ALA A 869 9.75 23.61 -25.29
N GLU A 870 9.50 22.99 -24.14
CA GLU A 870 10.13 21.75 -23.68
C GLU A 870 9.32 20.50 -24.08
N GLY A 871 8.22 20.69 -24.82
CA GLY A 871 7.43 19.60 -25.34
C GLY A 871 6.35 19.05 -24.42
N LEU A 872 6.12 19.69 -23.28
CA LEU A 872 4.99 19.36 -22.42
C LEU A 872 3.70 19.95 -23.00
N ASN A 873 2.68 19.12 -23.14
CA ASN A 873 1.31 19.58 -23.21
C ASN A 873 0.90 20.22 -21.86
N ALA A 874 0.75 21.53 -21.80
CA ALA A 874 0.34 22.25 -20.61
C ALA A 874 -1.20 22.33 -20.51
N GLN A 875 -1.70 22.41 -19.28
CA GLN A 875 -3.11 22.70 -18.98
C GLN A 875 -3.16 23.87 -18.02
N VAL A 876 -3.71 24.99 -18.49
CA VAL A 876 -3.90 26.21 -17.72
C VAL A 876 -5.32 26.18 -17.15
N TYR A 877 -5.44 25.87 -15.87
CA TYR A 877 -6.73 25.59 -15.24
C TYR A 877 -7.68 26.80 -15.25
N ASN A 878 -7.19 27.98 -14.89
CA ASN A 878 -7.95 29.23 -14.83
C ASN A 878 -8.38 29.78 -16.20
N ARG A 879 -7.79 29.30 -17.30
CA ARG A 879 -8.21 29.66 -18.67
C ARG A 879 -9.29 28.73 -19.22
N CYS A 880 -9.49 27.56 -18.62
CA CYS A 880 -10.44 26.58 -19.11
C CYS A 880 -11.88 27.03 -18.84
N VAL A 881 -12.66 27.23 -19.90
CA VAL A 881 -14.09 27.59 -19.82
C VAL A 881 -15.03 26.37 -19.90
N GLY A 882 -14.50 25.16 -19.78
CA GLY A 882 -15.30 23.95 -19.64
C GLY A 882 -16.07 23.45 -20.87
N THR A 883 -15.62 23.77 -22.09
CA THR A 883 -16.27 23.24 -23.32
C THR A 883 -16.18 21.73 -23.47
N ARG A 884 -15.22 21.08 -22.78
CA ARG A 884 -14.95 19.63 -22.76
C ARG A 884 -14.47 19.01 -24.07
N TYR A 885 -14.41 19.74 -25.18
CA TYR A 885 -13.99 19.20 -26.48
C TYR A 885 -12.57 18.60 -26.44
N CYS A 886 -11.64 19.19 -25.69
CA CYS A 886 -10.29 18.62 -25.54
C CYS A 886 -10.28 17.20 -24.95
N GLY A 887 -11.31 16.80 -24.19
CA GLY A 887 -11.48 15.42 -23.71
C GLY A 887 -12.06 14.47 -24.75
N ASN A 888 -12.92 14.98 -25.64
CA ASN A 888 -13.46 14.19 -26.77
C ASN A 888 -12.38 13.91 -27.81
N ASN A 889 -11.57 14.92 -28.15
CA ASN A 889 -10.54 14.79 -29.20
C ASN A 889 -9.25 14.12 -28.69
N CYS A 890 -9.16 13.79 -27.40
CA CYS A 890 -8.03 13.05 -26.85
C CYS A 890 -8.28 11.55 -27.04
N PRO A 891 -7.52 10.85 -27.90
CA PRO A 891 -7.79 9.44 -28.22
C PRO A 891 -7.62 8.50 -27.01
N TYR A 892 -6.85 8.93 -26.01
CA TYR A 892 -6.62 8.16 -24.78
C TYR A 892 -7.67 8.44 -23.68
N HIS A 893 -8.55 9.43 -23.87
CA HIS A 893 -9.54 9.89 -22.86
C HIS A 893 -8.94 10.14 -21.46
N VAL A 894 -7.77 10.80 -21.42
CA VAL A 894 -6.99 11.09 -20.20
C VAL A 894 -7.11 12.54 -19.70
N ARG A 895 -8.02 13.31 -20.31
CA ARG A 895 -8.49 14.60 -19.78
C ARG A 895 -9.68 14.35 -18.87
N ARG A 896 -9.65 14.86 -17.64
CA ARG A 896 -10.70 14.67 -16.63
C ARG A 896 -11.39 15.98 -16.34
N PHE A 897 -12.71 15.97 -16.37
CA PHE A 897 -13.51 17.18 -16.21
C PHE A 897 -14.05 17.27 -14.78
N ASN A 898 -13.89 18.42 -14.12
CA ASN A 898 -14.52 18.67 -12.83
C ASN A 898 -16.00 18.96 -13.02
N TRP A 899 -16.84 17.97 -12.73
CA TRP A 899 -18.30 18.07 -12.83
C TRP A 899 -18.96 18.82 -11.67
N PHE A 900 -18.27 18.93 -10.53
CA PHE A 900 -18.73 19.56 -9.31
C PHE A 900 -17.57 20.30 -8.65
N ASN A 901 -17.88 21.17 -7.69
CA ASN A 901 -16.89 21.62 -6.72
C ASN A 901 -16.76 20.53 -5.65
N TYR A 902 -15.64 19.81 -5.65
CA TYR A 902 -15.35 18.79 -4.64
C TYR A 902 -14.64 19.44 -3.46
N THR A 903 -15.23 19.33 -2.27
CA THR A 903 -14.70 19.94 -1.05
C THR A 903 -13.85 18.94 -0.28
N TRP A 904 -12.63 19.35 0.06
CA TRP A 904 -11.79 18.62 1.01
C TRP A 904 -12.30 18.88 2.42
N THR A 905 -12.82 17.85 3.08
CA THR A 905 -13.38 17.98 4.43
C THR A 905 -12.24 18.19 5.42
N ALA A 906 -12.28 19.27 6.20
CA ALA A 906 -11.24 19.54 7.18
C ALA A 906 -11.10 18.39 8.20
N PRO A 907 -9.86 17.97 8.54
CA PRO A 907 -8.59 18.59 8.19
C PRO A 907 -7.90 18.00 6.94
N LEU A 908 -8.58 17.21 6.08
CA LEU A 908 -7.98 16.61 4.87
C LEU A 908 -7.45 17.65 3.88
N ASP A 909 -7.93 18.88 3.93
CA ASP A 909 -7.42 20.02 3.17
C ASP A 909 -5.96 20.36 3.54
N GLN A 910 -5.49 20.00 4.74
CA GLN A 910 -4.11 20.21 5.17
C GLN A 910 -3.09 19.31 4.43
N GLN A 911 -3.53 18.30 3.67
CA GLN A 911 -2.61 17.50 2.86
C GLN A 911 -2.32 18.13 1.48
N LEU A 912 -3.04 19.19 1.10
CA LEU A 912 -2.97 19.75 -0.24
C LEU A 912 -1.60 20.36 -0.54
N ASN A 913 -1.01 19.98 -1.66
CA ASN A 913 0.25 20.50 -2.16
C ASN A 913 0.05 21.96 -2.61
N PRO A 914 0.68 22.96 -1.95
CA PRO A 914 0.46 24.37 -2.30
C PRO A 914 1.10 24.76 -3.63
N ASP A 915 1.98 23.92 -4.18
CA ASP A 915 2.64 24.15 -5.47
C ASP A 915 1.72 23.75 -6.64
N VAL A 916 0.52 23.21 -6.37
CA VAL A 916 -0.45 22.76 -7.38
C VAL A 916 -1.82 23.37 -7.11
N THR A 917 -2.41 24.01 -8.11
CA THR A 917 -3.77 24.58 -8.02
C THR A 917 -4.78 23.52 -7.58
N VAL A 918 -5.66 23.84 -6.63
CA VAL A 918 -6.88 23.05 -6.37
C VAL A 918 -7.95 23.52 -7.34
N ARG A 919 -8.49 22.60 -8.15
CA ARG A 919 -9.38 22.96 -9.26
C ARG A 919 -10.82 23.05 -8.78
N GLN A 920 -11.58 23.86 -9.50
CA GLN A 920 -13.01 24.05 -9.31
C GLN A 920 -13.81 23.37 -10.44
N LEU A 921 -15.12 23.36 -10.28
CA LEU A 921 -16.13 23.02 -11.27
C LEU A 921 -15.79 23.64 -12.64
N GLY A 922 -16.06 22.90 -13.71
CA GLY A 922 -15.99 23.42 -15.07
C GLY A 922 -14.59 23.38 -15.70
N VAL A 923 -13.59 22.85 -14.98
CA VAL A 923 -12.21 22.83 -15.46
C VAL A 923 -11.77 21.43 -15.87
N MET A 924 -11.05 21.34 -16.99
CA MET A 924 -10.35 20.13 -17.42
C MET A 924 -8.99 19.98 -16.75
N GLU A 925 -8.68 18.76 -16.35
CA GLU A 925 -7.43 18.31 -15.75
C GLU A 925 -6.79 17.20 -16.58
N LYS A 926 -5.52 16.95 -16.32
CA LYS A 926 -4.77 15.82 -16.88
C LYS A 926 -3.46 15.65 -16.15
N CYS A 927 -2.80 14.50 -16.35
CA CYS A 927 -1.38 14.37 -16.02
C CYS A 927 -0.57 15.51 -16.66
N THR A 928 0.25 16.18 -15.85
CA THR A 928 1.14 17.29 -16.24
C THR A 928 2.60 16.89 -16.28
N MET A 929 2.92 15.60 -16.17
CA MET A 929 4.26 15.09 -15.85
C MET A 929 4.84 15.71 -14.55
N CYS A 930 3.97 15.98 -13.58
CA CYS A 930 4.32 16.65 -12.31
C CYS A 930 5.12 17.95 -12.56
N ILE A 931 4.57 18.86 -13.38
CA ILE A 931 5.27 20.09 -13.80
C ILE A 931 5.82 20.93 -12.63
N GLN A 932 5.16 20.93 -11.49
CA GLN A 932 5.65 21.56 -10.25
C GLN A 932 7.01 21.00 -9.79
N ARG A 933 7.26 19.70 -10.00
CA ARG A 933 8.54 19.06 -9.72
C ARG A 933 9.58 19.35 -10.79
N ILE A 934 9.15 19.45 -12.05
CA ILE A 934 10.02 19.84 -13.17
C ILE A 934 10.57 21.26 -12.94
N GLU A 935 9.69 22.22 -12.65
CA GLU A 935 10.08 23.61 -12.40
C GLU A 935 10.94 23.72 -11.15
N LYS A 936 10.61 23.00 -10.07
CA LYS A 936 11.48 22.94 -8.89
C LYS A 936 12.89 22.41 -9.22
N GLY A 937 13.01 21.25 -9.88
CA GLY A 937 14.32 20.68 -10.19
C GLY A 937 15.13 21.55 -11.15
N LYS A 938 14.48 22.26 -12.08
CA LYS A 938 15.14 23.25 -12.95
C LYS A 938 15.65 24.46 -12.16
N ASN A 939 14.90 24.93 -11.17
CA ASN A 939 15.33 26.03 -10.30
C ASN A 939 16.50 25.60 -9.42
N ASP A 940 16.42 24.42 -8.78
CA ASP A 940 17.49 23.87 -7.96
C ASP A 940 18.80 23.70 -8.78
N ALA A 941 18.70 23.21 -10.01
CA ALA A 941 19.86 23.09 -10.91
C ALA A 941 20.44 24.46 -11.29
N ARG A 942 19.59 25.44 -11.58
CA ARG A 942 19.99 26.81 -11.92
C ARG A 942 20.68 27.51 -10.75
N GLU A 943 20.16 27.38 -9.54
CA GLU A 943 20.77 27.89 -8.31
C GLU A 943 22.13 27.24 -8.04
N ALA A 944 22.28 25.96 -8.35
CA ALA A 944 23.55 25.24 -8.30
C ALA A 944 24.49 25.53 -9.51
N GLY A 945 24.12 26.43 -10.43
CA GLY A 945 24.95 26.80 -11.58
C GLY A 945 25.19 25.67 -12.59
N ARG A 946 24.27 24.70 -12.68
CA ARG A 946 24.42 23.50 -13.53
C ARG A 946 23.15 23.19 -14.33
N ALA A 947 23.29 22.38 -15.37
CA ALA A 947 22.14 21.78 -16.05
C ALA A 947 21.45 20.72 -15.18
N VAL A 948 20.19 20.42 -15.52
CA VAL A 948 19.45 19.30 -14.92
C VAL A 948 20.09 17.98 -15.34
N LYS A 949 20.30 17.09 -14.37
CA LYS A 949 20.85 15.74 -14.53
C LYS A 949 19.75 14.68 -14.37
N ASP A 950 20.02 13.48 -14.87
CA ASP A 950 19.13 12.33 -14.61
C ASP A 950 18.97 12.10 -13.10
N GLY A 951 17.72 11.91 -12.66
CA GLY A 951 17.38 11.76 -11.24
C GLY A 951 17.16 13.05 -10.45
N ASP A 952 17.54 14.24 -10.95
CA ASP A 952 17.22 15.52 -10.27
C ASP A 952 15.70 15.75 -10.19
N ILE A 953 14.95 15.24 -11.16
CA ILE A 953 13.49 15.33 -11.21
C ILE A 953 12.92 13.92 -11.23
N GLN A 954 12.15 13.57 -10.20
CA GLN A 954 11.37 12.34 -10.16
C GLN A 954 9.89 12.68 -10.02
N THR A 955 9.08 12.18 -10.96
CA THR A 955 7.62 12.31 -10.88
C THR A 955 7.06 11.45 -9.76
N ALA A 956 5.90 11.80 -9.20
CA ALA A 956 5.30 11.03 -8.10
C ALA A 956 5.00 9.57 -8.48
N CYS A 957 4.55 9.32 -9.72
CA CYS A 957 4.28 7.98 -10.22
C CYS A 957 5.55 7.14 -10.45
N GLN A 958 6.67 7.77 -10.84
CA GLN A 958 7.99 7.12 -10.95
C GLN A 958 8.53 6.77 -9.56
N GLN A 959 8.60 7.76 -8.66
CA GLN A 959 9.27 7.62 -7.36
C GLN A 959 8.61 6.54 -6.49
N THR A 960 7.29 6.47 -6.47
CA THR A 960 6.55 5.50 -5.65
C THR A 960 6.65 4.05 -6.17
N CYS A 961 7.01 3.83 -7.44
CA CYS A 961 6.86 2.55 -8.11
C CYS A 961 7.89 1.51 -7.61
N PRO A 962 7.46 0.42 -6.93
CA PRO A 962 8.40 -0.56 -6.36
C PRO A 962 9.19 -1.34 -7.41
N THR A 963 8.62 -1.53 -8.60
CA THR A 963 9.27 -2.24 -9.70
C THR A 963 10.03 -1.32 -10.66
N GLN A 964 9.98 0.00 -10.42
CA GLN A 964 10.60 1.01 -11.30
C GLN A 964 10.15 0.89 -12.77
N ALA A 965 8.88 0.49 -12.97
CA ALA A 965 8.27 0.36 -14.30
C ALA A 965 8.17 1.70 -15.03
N ILE A 966 7.98 2.80 -14.31
CA ILE A 966 7.88 4.15 -14.89
C ILE A 966 9.23 4.86 -14.77
N SER A 967 9.75 5.39 -15.87
CA SER A 967 10.97 6.21 -15.91
C SER A 967 10.68 7.54 -16.60
N PHE A 968 11.01 8.65 -15.97
CA PHE A 968 10.85 10.00 -16.53
C PHE A 968 12.21 10.70 -16.63
N GLY A 969 12.38 11.55 -17.64
CA GLY A 969 13.61 12.32 -17.81
C GLY A 969 13.69 13.05 -19.16
N ASN A 970 14.88 13.55 -19.47
CA ASN A 970 15.16 14.27 -20.71
C ASN A 970 15.50 13.30 -21.87
N LEU A 971 14.62 13.23 -22.88
CA LEU A 971 14.80 12.39 -24.07
C LEU A 971 15.96 12.83 -24.98
N LYS A 972 16.44 14.08 -24.87
CA LYS A 972 17.58 14.57 -25.67
C LYS A 972 18.92 14.02 -25.19
N GLU A 973 19.02 13.58 -23.95
CA GLU A 973 20.25 13.09 -23.35
C GLU A 973 20.27 11.55 -23.38
N GLY A 974 21.01 10.98 -24.33
CA GLY A 974 21.05 9.52 -24.58
C GLY A 974 21.56 8.67 -23.40
N ALA A 975 22.23 9.29 -22.42
CA ALA A 975 22.68 8.60 -21.22
C ALA A 975 21.54 8.31 -20.22
N THR A 976 20.45 9.09 -20.26
CA THR A 976 19.33 8.96 -19.32
C THR A 976 18.63 7.61 -19.45
N ARG A 977 18.07 7.13 -18.34
CA ARG A 977 17.30 5.86 -18.34
C ARG A 977 16.15 5.89 -19.34
N VAL A 978 15.40 6.99 -19.39
CA VAL A 978 14.23 7.12 -20.29
C VAL A 978 14.64 7.07 -21.77
N ALA A 979 15.73 7.75 -22.17
CA ALA A 979 16.17 7.75 -23.56
C ALA A 979 16.58 6.35 -24.02
N LYS A 980 17.28 5.58 -23.16
CA LYS A 980 17.64 4.18 -23.43
C LYS A 980 16.42 3.28 -23.59
N LEU A 981 15.42 3.44 -22.73
CA LEU A 981 14.18 2.67 -22.80
C LEU A 981 13.35 3.04 -24.04
N SER A 982 13.32 4.31 -24.44
CA SER A 982 12.56 4.76 -25.61
C SER A 982 13.05 4.16 -26.93
N VAL A 983 14.34 3.84 -27.03
CA VAL A 983 14.93 3.17 -28.21
C VAL A 983 15.02 1.65 -28.07
N SER A 984 14.45 1.07 -27.01
CA SER A 984 14.40 -0.38 -26.82
C SER A 984 13.76 -1.06 -28.04
N PRO A 985 14.28 -2.23 -28.49
CA PRO A 985 13.66 -2.99 -29.57
C PRO A 985 12.20 -3.39 -29.30
N ARG A 986 11.82 -3.50 -28.02
CA ARG A 986 10.47 -3.81 -27.55
C ARG A 986 9.56 -2.57 -27.44
N SER A 987 10.06 -1.41 -27.83
CA SER A 987 9.38 -0.14 -27.58
C SER A 987 8.33 0.20 -28.63
N TYR A 988 7.15 0.64 -28.18
CA TYR A 988 6.03 1.04 -29.02
C TYR A 988 5.31 2.27 -28.45
N HIS A 989 4.49 2.90 -29.29
CA HIS A 989 3.56 3.94 -28.88
C HIS A 989 2.13 3.43 -29.02
N VAL A 990 1.32 3.60 -27.98
CA VAL A 990 -0.10 3.24 -28.03
C VAL A 990 -0.80 4.13 -29.07
N LEU A 991 -1.60 3.52 -29.96
CA LEU A 991 -2.31 4.19 -31.06
C LEU A 991 -1.38 4.99 -31.99
N GLN A 992 -0.22 4.41 -32.32
CA GLN A 992 0.80 5.05 -33.16
C GLN A 992 0.26 5.47 -34.53
N GLU A 993 -0.67 4.70 -35.10
CA GLU A 993 -1.34 4.90 -36.38
C GLU A 993 -2.06 6.25 -36.49
N LEU A 994 -2.46 6.86 -35.36
CA LEU A 994 -3.08 8.19 -35.34
C LEU A 994 -2.09 9.34 -35.56
N GLY A 995 -0.79 9.07 -35.56
CA GLY A 995 0.24 10.08 -35.84
C GLY A 995 0.37 11.17 -34.75
N THR A 996 -0.11 10.92 -33.51
CA THR A 996 -0.07 11.94 -32.44
C THR A 996 1.34 12.21 -31.90
N ARG A 997 2.33 11.36 -32.22
CA ARG A 997 3.73 11.44 -31.79
C ARG A 997 3.88 11.62 -30.26
N PRO A 998 3.45 10.63 -29.44
CA PRO A 998 3.57 10.68 -27.98
C PRO A 998 4.97 10.97 -27.46
N ALA A 999 5.07 11.65 -26.31
CA ALA A 999 6.32 11.73 -25.53
C ALA A 999 6.47 10.54 -24.55
N VAL A 1000 5.48 9.67 -24.52
CA VAL A 1000 5.44 8.47 -23.69
C VAL A 1000 5.70 7.25 -24.56
N THR A 1001 6.65 6.42 -24.15
CA THR A 1001 6.98 5.15 -24.81
C THR A 1001 6.65 3.98 -23.90
N TYR A 1002 6.04 2.92 -24.43
CA TYR A 1002 5.78 1.70 -23.69
C TYR A 1002 6.74 0.61 -24.17
N LEU A 1003 7.09 -0.34 -23.29
CA LEU A 1003 7.81 -1.55 -23.66
C LEU A 1003 6.84 -2.73 -23.52
N ALA A 1004 6.73 -3.56 -24.55
CA ALA A 1004 5.83 -4.72 -24.56
C ALA A 1004 6.18 -5.72 -23.44
N LYS A 1005 5.16 -6.34 -22.84
CA LYS A 1005 5.31 -7.38 -21.79
C LYS A 1005 5.94 -8.63 -22.37
N VAL A 1006 6.88 -9.25 -21.66
CA VAL A 1006 7.56 -10.47 -22.11
C VAL A 1006 6.86 -11.69 -21.52
N VAL A 1007 6.37 -12.58 -22.39
CA VAL A 1007 5.67 -13.82 -21.99
C VAL A 1007 6.52 -15.06 -22.26
N ARG A 1008 6.54 -16.03 -21.32
CA ARG A 1008 7.44 -17.20 -21.39
C ARG A 1008 6.80 -18.49 -21.91
N GLY A 1009 5.47 -18.56 -22.00
CA GLY A 1009 4.75 -19.72 -22.54
C GLY A 1009 4.86 -19.85 -24.06
N GLU A 1010 4.54 -21.04 -24.59
CA GLU A 1010 4.38 -21.25 -26.03
C GLU A 1010 3.25 -20.37 -26.56
N THR A 1011 3.58 -19.24 -27.18
CA THR A 1011 2.71 -18.69 -28.21
C THR A 1011 2.82 -19.64 -29.40
N GLY A 1012 1.98 -20.67 -29.41
CA GLY A 1012 1.69 -21.42 -30.62
C GLY A 1012 1.43 -20.43 -31.75
N GLY A 1013 2.15 -20.61 -32.85
CA GLY A 1013 2.26 -19.62 -33.91
C GLY A 1013 0.90 -19.14 -34.41
N HIS A 1014 0.67 -17.85 -34.26
CA HIS A 1014 0.04 -17.07 -35.32
C HIS A 1014 1.03 -15.98 -35.69
N GLY A 1015 1.94 -16.35 -36.59
CA GLY A 1015 2.54 -15.35 -37.45
C GLY A 1015 1.42 -14.52 -38.04
N THR A 1016 1.60 -13.21 -37.97
CA THR A 1016 0.84 -12.24 -38.73
C THR A 1016 0.98 -12.58 -40.21
N GLU A 1017 0.09 -13.43 -40.74
CA GLU A 1017 -0.27 -13.35 -42.15
C GLU A 1017 -0.91 -11.99 -42.35
N LYS A 1018 -0.08 -11.01 -42.68
CA LYS A 1018 -0.51 -9.77 -43.33
C LYS A 1018 -1.18 -10.18 -44.63
N GLY A 1019 -2.50 -10.36 -44.58
CA GLY A 1019 -3.35 -10.40 -45.76
C GLY A 1019 -3.32 -9.03 -46.43
N HIS A 1020 -2.32 -8.78 -47.27
CA HIS A 1020 -2.46 -7.83 -48.36
C HIS A 1020 -3.49 -8.41 -49.32
N LYS A 1021 -4.76 -8.00 -49.18
CA LYS A 1021 -5.69 -8.01 -50.29
C LYS A 1021 -5.47 -6.74 -51.10
N ALA A 1022 -5.14 -6.96 -52.37
CA ALA A 1022 -5.17 -5.98 -53.45
C ALA A 1022 -6.57 -5.36 -53.61
#